data_AF-E0W444-F1
#
_entry.id   AF-E0W444-F1
#
_cell.length_a   1.000
_cell.length_b   1.000
_cell.length_c   1.000
_cell.angle_alpha   90.00
_cell.angle_beta   90.00
_cell.angle_gamma   90.00
#
_symmetry.space_group_name_H-M   'P 1'
#
loop_
_entity.id
_entity.type
_entity.pdbx_description
1 polymer ?
#
loop_
_entity_poly.entity_id
_entity_poly.type
_entity_poly.pdbx_seq_one_letter_code
_entity_poly.pdbx_strand_id
1 'polypeptide(L)'
;MKQKQTILLTWLLLLLLFSNSCCDSSSPPSTVSTKITLPQGYLTGIPILTDSSTGVIAYLGVPYALPPIGDLRFAPPERHPGWNQTLFAGHFRPDCLQLRRDADSSSDTTTNEDCLYLNVFVPENAIKSRNYPVSVFIHGIDYVTGSPLTINGEELAKEGIIVVTFSYRLNVFGFLTFEDEFGRGNLGLLDQYMTLVWIKDNIQYFGGSPTNVTLMGHGSGASSVLIHMTSSRTKDLFQRVILMSGSLFSPWLKSTPRRNGSHNQHPVLSASRMIARSLGCYNENHVGKKSKSVLDCLRQKGSEEILKAFKARTSNSLGPISDDFLQPGNQYLTMDPTEAIKLGKYHKMPIMTGITTNEGTVTLSNWDPLIEQNNEGVEFFLRNTAVTNILEKYDFTQPEIKNLILWKYLDKTPKNKKLILQLLELYNDAMYVAPFWKQTKILSENNPFPVFVYLFEHFSGDYLGNYGDLLNLTTSTHGSELEFLFGPGLFQKVTGKKFTVGEERLMAKMKRLLTYFIRFGDPNPPSYGYTIWDSYNGDDVTGNGVRGGDGVGNKKENYLKFFVDPETGRNLQKENGNPNKEGTTFWNDLLPSVEKLSMEKMNKLNELLILAGNSNVGGHQSGACSSYKNAMFTTLAFLILLLVMLVLCLLFIKKRSKQRNQSIL
;
A
#
# COMPACT_ATOMS: atom_id res chain seq x y z
N MET A 1 -47.59 71.40 24.40
CA MET A 1 -46.10 71.50 24.30
C MET A 1 -45.34 70.59 25.25
N LYS A 2 -45.82 70.29 26.47
CA LYS A 2 -45.09 69.43 27.43
C LYS A 2 -44.97 67.94 27.05
N GLN A 3 -45.88 67.38 26.26
CA GLN A 3 -45.87 65.95 25.92
C GLN A 3 -44.92 65.57 24.77
N LYS A 4 -44.56 66.54 23.89
CA LYS A 4 -43.57 66.32 22.82
C LYS A 4 -42.12 66.43 23.30
N GLN A 5 -41.87 67.17 24.39
CA GLN A 5 -40.53 67.29 24.98
C GLN A 5 -40.12 66.03 25.76
N THR A 6 -41.06 65.35 26.43
CA THR A 6 -40.76 64.12 27.17
C THR A 6 -40.40 62.95 26.25
N ILE A 7 -41.00 62.88 25.06
CA ILE A 7 -40.71 61.85 24.06
C ILE A 7 -39.34 62.13 23.41
N LEU A 8 -38.99 63.39 23.14
CA LEU A 8 -37.68 63.71 22.58
C LEU A 8 -36.53 63.39 23.56
N LEU A 9 -36.73 63.64 24.86
CA LEU A 9 -35.73 63.32 25.89
C LEU A 9 -35.56 61.81 26.12
N THR A 10 -36.63 61.01 26.04
CA THR A 10 -36.50 59.54 26.17
C THR A 10 -35.81 58.91 24.97
N TRP A 11 -36.03 59.42 23.76
CA TRP A 11 -35.30 58.98 22.57
C TRP A 11 -33.82 59.39 22.58
N LEU A 12 -33.49 60.59 23.09
CA LEU A 12 -32.10 61.03 23.27
C LEU A 12 -31.34 60.23 24.35
N LEU A 13 -32.00 59.88 25.46
CA LEU A 13 -31.42 59.02 26.50
C LEU A 13 -31.22 57.58 26.03
N LEU A 14 -32.14 57.04 25.22
CA LEU A 14 -31.97 55.72 24.58
C LEU A 14 -30.82 55.74 23.56
N LEU A 15 -30.68 56.79 22.74
CA LEU A 15 -29.56 56.94 21.80
C LEU A 15 -28.20 57.06 22.50
N LEU A 16 -28.13 57.74 23.66
CA LEU A 16 -26.92 57.85 24.47
C LEU A 16 -26.55 56.56 25.23
N LEU A 17 -27.54 55.70 25.52
CA LEU A 17 -27.31 54.37 26.09
C LEU A 17 -26.88 53.33 25.02
N PHE A 18 -27.33 53.49 23.77
CA PHE A 18 -26.89 52.64 22.65
C PHE A 18 -25.52 53.03 22.06
N SER A 19 -25.06 54.28 22.25
CA SER A 19 -23.73 54.71 21.76
C SER A 19 -22.55 54.30 22.65
N ASN A 20 -22.80 53.78 23.87
CA ASN A 20 -21.75 53.37 24.81
C ASN A 20 -21.61 51.84 25.02
N SER A 21 -22.27 51.02 24.18
CA SER A 21 -22.16 49.54 24.24
C SER A 21 -21.53 48.90 22.99
N CYS A 22 -20.94 49.67 22.08
CA CYS A 22 -20.14 49.16 20.97
C CYS A 22 -18.69 49.67 21.05
N CYS A 23 -18.06 49.47 22.20
CA CYS A 23 -16.60 49.31 22.28
C CYS A 23 -16.35 48.00 23.00
N ASP A 24 -16.91 46.92 22.44
CA ASP A 24 -16.31 45.62 22.66
C ASP A 24 -14.97 45.68 21.92
N SER A 25 -13.89 45.74 22.68
CA SER A 25 -12.54 45.60 22.16
C SER A 25 -12.44 44.20 21.57
N SER A 26 -12.87 44.03 20.32
CA SER A 26 -12.41 42.94 19.49
C SER A 26 -10.91 43.13 19.40
N SER A 27 -10.16 42.45 20.27
CA SER A 27 -8.77 42.17 20.05
C SER A 27 -8.63 41.81 18.57
N PRO A 28 -7.69 42.41 17.81
CA PRO A 28 -7.48 41.98 16.44
C PRO A 28 -7.37 40.46 16.45
N PRO A 29 -7.99 39.74 15.48
CA PRO A 29 -7.93 38.29 15.44
C PRO A 29 -6.47 37.92 15.62
N SER A 30 -6.16 37.20 16.70
CA SER A 30 -4.79 36.93 17.13
C SER A 30 -4.04 36.41 15.91
N THR A 31 -3.17 37.23 15.33
CA THR A 31 -2.44 36.86 14.11
C THR A 31 -1.60 35.66 14.47
N VAL A 32 -2.06 34.48 14.06
CA VAL A 32 -1.36 33.23 14.38
C VAL A 32 0.01 33.34 13.73
N SER A 33 1.06 33.33 14.56
CA SER A 33 2.42 33.46 14.06
C SER A 33 2.75 32.25 13.19
N THR A 34 2.92 32.47 11.89
CA THR A 34 3.36 31.46 10.93
C THR A 34 4.89 31.34 10.86
N LYS A 35 5.61 32.03 11.76
CA LYS A 35 7.06 32.00 11.85
C LYS A 35 7.53 30.86 12.75
N ILE A 36 8.44 30.04 12.24
CA ILE A 36 9.11 28.95 12.99
C ILE A 36 10.61 29.21 12.98
N THR A 37 11.27 28.96 14.11
CA THR A 37 12.72 29.03 14.22
C THR A 37 13.26 27.61 14.32
N LEU A 38 14.04 27.19 13.33
CA LEU A 38 14.75 25.91 13.32
C LEU A 38 16.25 26.15 13.54
N PRO A 39 17.02 25.13 13.97
CA PRO A 39 18.48 25.20 13.98
C PRO A 39 19.08 25.56 12.61
N GLN A 40 18.42 25.18 11.52
CA GLN A 40 18.83 25.40 10.14
C GLN A 40 18.46 26.81 9.63
N GLY A 41 17.65 27.58 10.37
CA GLY A 41 17.24 28.93 9.98
C GLY A 41 15.76 29.23 10.24
N TYR A 42 15.34 30.44 9.88
CA TYR A 42 13.97 30.93 10.09
C TYR A 42 13.05 30.52 8.94
N LEU A 43 11.84 30.06 9.25
CA LEU A 43 10.78 29.73 8.29
C LEU A 43 9.57 30.65 8.47
N THR A 44 8.89 30.97 7.38
CA THR A 44 7.54 31.55 7.40
C THR A 44 6.62 30.70 6.54
N GLY A 45 5.57 30.14 7.14
CA GLY A 45 4.52 29.41 6.46
C GLY A 45 3.33 30.29 6.06
N ILE A 46 2.29 29.66 5.53
CA ILE A 46 1.04 30.29 5.12
C ILE A 46 -0.15 29.75 5.94
N PRO A 47 -1.06 30.62 6.43
CA PRO A 47 -2.31 30.15 7.00
C PRO A 47 -3.21 29.65 5.86
N ILE A 48 -3.85 28.50 6.08
CA ILE A 48 -4.87 27.96 5.21
C ILE A 48 -6.22 28.19 5.87
N LEU A 49 -7.11 28.89 5.16
CA LEU A 49 -8.48 29.07 5.59
C LEU A 49 -9.21 27.73 5.46
N THR A 50 -9.76 27.27 6.57
CA THR A 50 -10.50 26.01 6.64
C THR A 50 -11.95 26.32 7.03
N ASP A 51 -12.90 25.53 6.54
CA ASP A 51 -14.30 25.59 6.99
C ASP A 51 -14.48 25.01 8.42
N SER A 52 -13.40 24.55 9.05
CA SER A 52 -13.38 23.97 10.39
C SER A 52 -13.08 25.03 11.46
N SER A 53 -13.41 24.74 12.71
CA SER A 53 -13.04 25.59 13.85
C SER A 53 -11.53 25.61 14.15
N THR A 54 -10.72 24.82 13.44
CA THR A 54 -9.27 24.71 13.61
C THR A 54 -8.58 25.07 12.30
N GLY A 55 -7.96 26.25 12.25
CA GLY A 55 -7.12 26.63 11.12
C GLY A 55 -5.90 25.71 10.98
N VAL A 56 -5.29 25.71 9.79
CA VAL A 56 -4.07 24.96 9.49
C VAL A 56 -3.01 25.95 9.00
N ILE A 57 -1.77 25.78 9.42
CA ILE A 57 -0.61 26.47 8.86
C ILE A 57 0.18 25.47 8.03
N ALA A 58 0.44 25.81 6.77
CA ALA A 58 1.28 25.02 5.89
C ALA A 58 2.67 25.63 5.74
N TYR A 59 3.68 24.75 5.80
CA TYR A 59 5.07 25.03 5.50
C TYR A 59 5.45 24.15 4.31
N LEU A 60 5.37 24.70 3.11
CA LEU A 60 5.56 24.00 1.85
C LEU A 60 6.97 24.20 1.32
N GLY A 61 7.60 23.15 0.82
CA GLY A 61 8.90 23.25 0.17
C GLY A 61 10.09 23.48 1.10
N VAL A 62 10.09 22.87 2.29
CA VAL A 62 11.20 22.95 3.25
C VAL A 62 12.30 21.96 2.84
N PRO A 63 13.55 22.41 2.58
CA PRO A 63 14.62 21.49 2.18
C PRO A 63 15.08 20.64 3.37
N TYR A 64 15.06 19.32 3.19
CA TYR A 64 15.58 18.37 4.20
C TYR A 64 16.98 17.86 3.86
N ALA A 65 17.39 17.96 2.60
CA ALA A 65 18.69 17.56 2.10
C ALA A 65 19.24 18.57 1.08
N LEU A 66 20.54 18.47 0.77
CA LEU A 66 21.15 19.19 -0.34
C LEU A 66 20.56 18.73 -1.68
N PRO A 67 20.44 19.63 -2.68
CA PRO A 67 19.98 19.26 -4.02
C PRO A 67 20.90 18.17 -4.63
N PRO A 68 20.37 17.04 -5.10
CA PRO A 68 21.15 15.92 -5.63
C PRO A 68 21.60 16.17 -7.09
N ILE A 69 22.23 17.32 -7.33
CA ILE A 69 22.69 17.78 -8.64
C ILE A 69 24.21 17.70 -8.76
N GLY A 70 24.74 17.71 -9.99
CA GLY A 70 26.18 17.66 -10.24
C GLY A 70 26.80 16.41 -9.62
N ASP A 71 27.78 16.60 -8.74
CA ASP A 71 28.47 15.49 -8.05
C ASP A 71 27.56 14.71 -7.09
N LEU A 72 26.52 15.37 -6.54
CA LEU A 72 25.52 14.74 -5.67
C LEU A 72 24.48 13.93 -6.45
N ARG A 73 24.46 14.03 -7.79
CA ARG A 73 23.67 13.12 -8.63
C ARG A 73 24.22 11.71 -8.46
N PHE A 74 23.31 10.76 -8.20
CA PHE A 74 23.63 9.37 -7.84
C PHE A 74 24.47 9.19 -6.57
N ALA A 75 24.49 10.18 -5.67
CA ALA A 75 25.11 10.06 -4.34
C ALA A 75 24.05 9.96 -3.23
N PRO A 76 24.37 9.39 -2.05
CA PRO A 76 23.51 9.47 -0.87
C PRO A 76 23.11 10.92 -0.54
N PRO A 77 21.90 11.17 -0.01
CA PRO A 77 21.50 12.51 0.38
C PRO A 77 22.38 13.03 1.52
N GLU A 78 22.70 14.31 1.47
CA GLU A 78 23.42 15.03 2.52
C GLU A 78 22.49 16.01 3.23
N ARG A 79 22.69 16.22 4.54
CA ARG A 79 21.87 17.16 5.31
C ARG A 79 22.02 18.57 4.76
N HIS A 80 20.91 19.29 4.65
CA HIS A 80 20.96 20.70 4.28
C HIS A 80 21.63 21.51 5.41
N PRO A 81 22.66 22.35 5.13
CA PRO A 81 23.40 23.09 6.17
C PRO A 81 22.57 24.21 6.82
N GLY A 82 21.46 24.57 6.19
CA GLY A 82 20.58 25.66 6.61
C GLY A 82 20.60 26.84 5.65
N TRP A 83 19.89 27.90 6.02
CA TRP A 83 19.71 29.09 5.19
C TRP A 83 19.86 30.35 6.05
N ASN A 84 20.49 31.39 5.48
CA ASN A 84 20.82 32.61 6.22
C ASN A 84 19.63 33.58 6.32
N GLN A 85 18.80 33.66 5.29
CA GLN A 85 17.62 34.54 5.25
C GLN A 85 16.37 33.76 5.60
N THR A 86 15.32 34.41 6.10
CA THR A 86 14.05 33.72 6.36
C THR A 86 13.53 33.07 5.09
N LEU A 87 13.38 31.74 5.11
CA LEU A 87 12.83 30.98 4.01
C LEU A 87 11.30 31.06 4.04
N PHE A 88 10.73 31.57 2.96
CA PHE A 88 9.27 31.58 2.76
C PHE A 88 8.81 30.22 2.23
N ALA A 89 8.14 29.45 3.08
CA ALA A 89 7.65 28.09 2.82
C ALA A 89 6.17 28.12 2.41
N GLY A 90 5.85 28.89 1.36
CA GLY A 90 4.47 29.12 0.90
C GLY A 90 4.09 28.39 -0.38
N HIS A 91 5.02 27.68 -1.02
CA HIS A 91 4.79 27.01 -2.30
C HIS A 91 5.41 25.63 -2.33
N PHE A 92 4.73 24.68 -2.97
CA PHE A 92 5.32 23.39 -3.27
C PHE A 92 6.53 23.55 -4.20
N ARG A 93 7.50 22.64 -4.05
CA ARG A 93 8.67 22.55 -4.91
C ARG A 93 8.41 21.53 -6.04
N PRO A 94 9.18 21.58 -7.14
CA PRO A 94 9.01 20.63 -8.24
C PRO A 94 9.09 19.18 -7.77
N ASP A 95 8.36 18.31 -8.46
CA ASP A 95 8.48 16.87 -8.26
C ASP A 95 9.88 16.39 -8.68
N CYS A 96 10.31 15.25 -8.13
CA CYS A 96 11.52 14.61 -8.64
C CYS A 96 11.35 14.18 -10.10
N LEU A 97 12.47 14.14 -10.85
CA LEU A 97 12.50 13.70 -12.24
C LEU A 97 11.79 12.36 -12.44
N GLN A 98 10.81 12.35 -13.34
CA GLN A 98 10.01 11.20 -13.67
C GLN A 98 9.37 11.38 -15.05
N LEU A 99 8.92 10.27 -15.66
CA LEU A 99 8.16 10.32 -16.91
C LEU A 99 6.75 10.80 -16.59
N ARG A 100 6.30 11.87 -17.27
CA ARG A 100 4.89 12.28 -17.18
C ARG A 100 4.01 11.19 -17.81
N ARG A 101 2.90 10.84 -17.16
CA ARG A 101 1.82 10.10 -17.84
C ARG A 101 1.08 11.09 -18.74
N ASP A 102 0.63 10.65 -19.92
CA ASP A 102 -0.02 11.54 -20.89
C ASP A 102 -1.31 12.19 -20.34
N ALA A 103 -1.96 11.54 -19.37
CA ALA A 103 -3.11 12.06 -18.61
C ALA A 103 -2.78 13.18 -17.60
N ASP A 104 -1.51 13.35 -17.21
CA ASP A 104 -1.05 14.41 -16.28
C ASP A 104 -0.71 15.72 -17.01
N SER A 105 -0.96 15.81 -18.32
CA SER A 105 -0.67 16.98 -19.16
C SER A 105 -1.42 18.25 -18.74
N SER A 106 -2.45 18.15 -17.89
CA SER A 106 -3.21 19.27 -17.32
C SER A 106 -2.66 19.82 -16.00
N SER A 107 -1.60 19.23 -15.44
CA SER A 107 -1.01 19.69 -14.17
C SER A 107 0.20 20.61 -14.40
N ASP A 108 0.18 21.78 -13.75
CA ASP A 108 1.30 22.74 -13.61
C ASP A 108 2.53 22.16 -12.88
N THR A 109 2.57 20.85 -12.64
CA THR A 109 3.67 20.18 -11.95
C THR A 109 4.90 20.17 -12.86
N THR A 110 5.94 20.85 -12.41
CA THR A 110 7.26 20.80 -13.01
C THR A 110 8.08 19.70 -12.32
N THR A 111 9.00 19.07 -13.05
CA THR A 111 9.95 18.12 -12.46
C THR A 111 11.35 18.72 -12.44
N ASN A 112 12.14 18.40 -11.40
CA ASN A 112 13.53 18.86 -11.25
C ASN A 112 14.37 17.82 -10.50
N GLU A 113 15.70 17.91 -10.59
CA GLU A 113 16.61 17.14 -9.72
C GLU A 113 16.72 17.76 -8.34
N ASP A 114 16.65 19.09 -8.25
CA ASP A 114 16.46 19.79 -6.98
C ASP A 114 15.01 19.57 -6.49
N CYS A 115 14.79 18.41 -5.87
CA CYS A 115 13.46 17.95 -5.46
C CYS A 115 13.40 17.42 -4.01
N LEU A 116 14.48 17.45 -3.23
CA LEU A 116 14.51 16.88 -1.87
C LEU A 116 13.92 17.84 -0.82
N TYR A 117 12.61 18.03 -0.91
CA TYR A 117 11.82 18.91 -0.06
C TYR A 117 10.69 18.16 0.64
N LEU A 118 10.29 18.67 1.80
CA LEU A 118 9.11 18.24 2.54
C LEU A 118 8.13 19.38 2.78
N ASN A 119 6.91 19.01 3.11
CA ASN A 119 5.80 19.89 3.42
C ASN A 119 5.24 19.50 4.79
N VAL A 120 5.00 20.48 5.66
CA VAL A 120 4.43 20.26 7.00
C VAL A 120 3.11 21.00 7.12
N PHE A 121 2.04 20.27 7.43
CA PHE A 121 0.71 20.80 7.68
C PHE A 121 0.43 20.72 9.18
N VAL A 122 0.24 21.88 9.80
CA VAL A 122 0.22 22.04 11.25
C VAL A 122 -1.14 22.60 11.68
N PRO A 123 -1.90 21.90 12.55
CA PRO A 123 -3.08 22.50 13.17
C PRO A 123 -2.67 23.73 13.99
N GLU A 124 -3.37 24.86 13.90
CA GLU A 124 -2.98 26.11 14.58
C GLU A 124 -2.74 25.95 16.09
N ASN A 125 -3.51 25.06 16.73
CA ASN A 125 -3.39 24.76 18.15
C ASN A 125 -2.13 23.93 18.52
N ALA A 126 -1.43 23.33 17.55
CA ALA A 126 -0.30 22.46 17.79
C ALA A 126 0.93 23.17 18.35
N ILE A 127 1.18 24.39 17.89
CA ILE A 127 2.33 25.19 18.30
C ILE A 127 2.31 25.46 19.82
N LYS A 128 1.11 25.52 20.43
CA LYS A 128 0.94 25.79 21.87
C LYS A 128 1.17 24.56 22.76
N SER A 129 0.77 23.36 22.34
CA SER A 129 0.82 22.17 23.21
C SER A 129 2.10 21.32 23.07
N ARG A 130 2.84 21.47 21.96
CA ARG A 130 4.15 20.81 21.70
C ARG A 130 4.19 19.28 21.85
N ASN A 131 3.07 18.59 21.66
CA ASN A 131 3.02 17.13 21.72
C ASN A 131 1.99 16.54 20.74
N TYR A 132 1.82 17.17 19.58
CA TYR A 132 0.88 16.67 18.57
C TYR A 132 1.41 15.39 17.91
N PRO A 133 0.53 14.41 17.65
CA PRO A 133 0.91 13.24 16.87
C PRO A 133 1.28 13.66 15.45
N VAL A 134 2.24 12.96 14.86
CA VAL A 134 2.78 13.25 13.53
C VAL A 134 2.48 12.08 12.62
N SER A 135 1.90 12.34 11.45
CA SER A 135 1.76 11.38 10.38
C SER A 135 2.70 11.75 9.23
N VAL A 136 3.45 10.78 8.71
CA VAL A 136 4.40 10.96 7.62
C VAL A 136 3.95 10.11 6.45
N PHE A 137 3.62 10.73 5.32
CA PHE A 137 3.11 10.04 4.14
C PHE A 137 4.21 9.81 3.11
N ILE A 138 4.47 8.54 2.77
CA ILE A 138 5.33 8.13 1.66
C ILE A 138 4.44 7.84 0.43
N HIS A 139 4.62 8.65 -0.61
CA HIS A 139 3.94 8.46 -1.89
C HIS A 139 4.70 7.49 -2.82
N GLY A 140 4.11 7.16 -3.97
CA GLY A 140 4.83 6.56 -5.09
C GLY A 140 4.09 5.41 -5.76
N ILE A 141 4.29 5.27 -7.06
CA ILE A 141 3.80 4.17 -7.88
C ILE A 141 5.03 3.45 -8.45
N ASP A 142 5.21 2.18 -8.05
CA ASP A 142 6.30 1.30 -8.47
C ASP A 142 7.73 1.88 -8.29
N TYR A 143 7.91 2.88 -7.42
CA TYR A 143 9.15 3.67 -7.32
C TYR A 143 9.53 4.44 -8.59
N VAL A 144 8.65 4.55 -9.58
CA VAL A 144 8.92 5.17 -10.89
C VAL A 144 8.41 6.61 -10.94
N THR A 145 7.19 6.80 -10.46
CA THR A 145 6.47 8.08 -10.47
C THR A 145 5.82 8.33 -9.10
N GLY A 146 5.48 9.58 -8.83
CA GLY A 146 4.81 9.99 -7.60
C GLY A 146 5.03 11.47 -7.31
N SER A 147 4.11 12.04 -6.55
CA SER A 147 4.14 13.45 -6.20
C SER A 147 3.54 13.66 -4.81
N PRO A 148 4.18 14.43 -3.92
CA PRO A 148 3.53 14.91 -2.70
C PRO A 148 2.61 16.12 -2.96
N LEU A 149 2.60 16.69 -4.17
CA LEU A 149 1.73 17.83 -4.53
C LEU A 149 0.29 17.39 -4.77
N THR A 150 0.09 16.16 -5.24
CA THR A 150 -1.25 15.59 -5.42
C THR A 150 -1.88 15.17 -4.09
N ILE A 151 -1.06 15.00 -3.06
CA ILE A 151 -1.47 14.55 -1.73
C ILE A 151 -1.33 15.71 -0.74
N ASN A 152 -2.37 16.55 -0.66
CA ASN A 152 -2.42 17.68 0.28
C ASN A 152 -2.81 17.20 1.68
N GLY A 153 -1.90 17.35 2.64
CA GLY A 153 -2.09 16.93 4.04
C GLY A 153 -3.01 17.82 4.88
N GLU A 154 -3.47 18.95 4.34
CA GLU A 154 -4.33 19.92 5.03
C GLU A 154 -5.60 19.27 5.60
N GLU A 155 -6.28 18.46 4.79
CA GLU A 155 -7.55 17.81 5.15
C GLU A 155 -7.44 16.82 6.31
N LEU A 156 -6.27 16.22 6.49
CA LEU A 156 -5.96 15.39 7.65
C LEU A 156 -5.48 16.23 8.82
N ALA A 157 -4.75 17.33 8.57
CA ALA A 157 -4.32 18.23 9.63
C ALA A 157 -5.51 18.88 10.37
N LYS A 158 -6.64 19.12 9.68
CA LYS A 158 -7.92 19.57 10.29
C LYS A 158 -8.42 18.64 11.41
N GLU A 159 -8.04 17.37 11.39
CA GLU A 159 -8.38 16.37 12.43
C GLU A 159 -7.45 16.45 13.66
N GLY A 160 -6.63 17.49 13.74
CA GLY A 160 -5.77 17.79 14.87
C GLY A 160 -4.50 16.94 14.94
N ILE A 161 -3.96 16.51 13.81
CA ILE A 161 -2.67 15.82 13.71
C ILE A 161 -1.73 16.65 12.83
N ILE A 162 -0.42 16.53 13.01
CA ILE A 162 0.55 17.11 12.07
C ILE A 162 0.75 16.12 10.93
N VAL A 163 0.74 16.62 9.69
CA VAL A 163 0.95 15.78 8.50
C VAL A 163 2.19 16.25 7.78
N VAL A 164 3.07 15.31 7.44
CA VAL A 164 4.28 15.55 6.66
C VAL A 164 4.18 14.78 5.35
N THR A 165 4.32 15.48 4.23
CA THR A 165 4.50 14.88 2.90
C THR A 165 5.86 15.30 2.35
N PHE A 166 6.48 14.51 1.49
CA PHE A 166 7.82 14.83 1.00
C PHE A 166 8.10 14.13 -0.32
N SER A 167 9.03 14.69 -1.08
CA SER A 167 9.55 14.11 -2.32
C SER A 167 10.83 13.32 -2.04
N TYR A 168 11.05 12.23 -2.78
CA TYR A 168 12.29 11.45 -2.77
C TYR A 168 12.64 11.02 -4.20
N ARG A 169 13.91 10.71 -4.48
CA ARG A 169 14.32 10.31 -5.84
C ARG A 169 13.65 9.00 -6.26
N LEU A 170 13.16 9.00 -7.49
CA LEU A 170 12.45 7.89 -8.14
C LEU A 170 13.28 7.31 -9.29
N ASN A 171 12.82 6.21 -9.86
CA ASN A 171 13.34 5.57 -11.09
C ASN A 171 14.87 5.41 -11.10
N VAL A 172 15.51 5.65 -12.24
CA VAL A 172 16.96 5.57 -12.42
C VAL A 172 17.73 6.53 -11.50
N PHE A 173 17.15 7.68 -11.12
CA PHE A 173 17.80 8.61 -10.20
C PHE A 173 17.82 8.12 -8.75
N GLY A 174 16.84 7.31 -8.35
CA GLY A 174 16.68 6.79 -6.98
C GLY A 174 17.20 5.37 -6.78
N PHE A 175 17.21 4.53 -7.81
CA PHE A 175 17.34 3.07 -7.63
C PHE A 175 18.34 2.39 -8.56
N LEU A 176 19.12 3.16 -9.35
CA LEU A 176 20.22 2.62 -10.14
C LEU A 176 21.34 2.07 -9.23
N THR A 177 21.84 0.89 -9.54
CA THR A 177 22.86 0.18 -8.75
C THR A 177 23.92 -0.48 -9.63
N PHE A 178 25.14 -0.56 -9.09
CA PHE A 178 26.24 -1.38 -9.58
C PHE A 178 26.75 -2.34 -8.52
N GLU A 179 26.04 -2.47 -7.39
CA GLU A 179 26.35 -3.36 -6.26
C GLU A 179 27.76 -3.15 -5.69
N ASP A 180 28.17 -1.88 -5.58
CA ASP A 180 29.39 -1.47 -4.90
C ASP A 180 29.20 -0.16 -4.12
N GLU A 181 30.27 0.33 -3.49
CA GLU A 181 30.24 1.50 -2.62
C GLU A 181 29.75 2.78 -3.32
N PHE A 182 30.13 3.01 -4.58
CA PHE A 182 29.74 4.23 -5.29
C PHE A 182 28.36 4.06 -5.94
N GLY A 183 28.10 2.92 -6.57
CA GLY A 183 26.83 2.57 -7.20
C GLY A 183 25.95 1.74 -6.27
N ARG A 184 25.67 2.22 -5.07
CA ARG A 184 25.02 1.41 -4.01
C ARG A 184 23.52 1.13 -4.23
N GLY A 185 22.84 1.85 -5.12
CA GLY A 185 21.37 1.80 -5.21
C GLY A 185 20.66 2.40 -3.99
N ASN A 186 19.35 2.17 -3.90
CA ASN A 186 18.52 2.58 -2.75
C ASN A 186 18.59 4.07 -2.36
N LEU A 187 19.02 4.96 -3.25
CA LEU A 187 19.13 6.39 -2.96
C LEU A 187 17.78 7.00 -2.60
N GLY A 188 16.70 6.59 -3.27
CA GLY A 188 15.34 6.98 -2.91
C GLY A 188 14.92 6.55 -1.50
N LEU A 189 15.38 5.38 -1.01
CA LEU A 189 15.14 4.96 0.37
C LEU A 189 15.98 5.77 1.37
N LEU A 190 17.21 6.13 1.00
CA LEU A 190 18.05 6.99 1.82
C LEU A 190 17.51 8.41 1.91
N ASP A 191 16.86 8.90 0.86
CA ASP A 191 16.14 10.18 0.87
C ASP A 191 14.97 10.13 1.86
N GLN A 192 14.15 9.07 1.80
CA GLN A 192 13.09 8.83 2.78
C GLN A 192 13.64 8.73 4.22
N TYR A 193 14.75 8.02 4.42
CA TYR A 193 15.44 7.96 5.70
C TYR A 193 15.91 9.34 6.19
N MET A 194 16.48 10.16 5.30
CA MET A 194 16.91 11.52 5.62
C MET A 194 15.73 12.39 6.05
N THR A 195 14.55 12.23 5.42
CA THR A 195 13.30 12.87 5.87
C THR A 195 12.93 12.44 7.29
N LEU A 196 12.96 11.14 7.61
CA LEU A 196 12.63 10.65 8.96
C LEU A 196 13.59 11.20 10.03
N VAL A 197 14.89 11.28 9.69
CA VAL A 197 15.90 11.91 10.53
C VAL A 197 15.62 13.41 10.72
N TRP A 198 15.28 14.12 9.64
CA TRP A 198 14.89 15.53 9.73
C TRP A 198 13.66 15.72 10.63
N ILE A 199 12.66 14.85 10.53
CA ILE A 199 11.44 14.91 11.36
C ILE A 199 11.81 14.73 12.83
N LYS A 200 12.63 13.72 13.15
CA LYS A 200 13.10 13.50 14.53
C LYS A 200 13.79 14.73 15.11
N ASP A 201 14.60 15.42 14.31
CA ASP A 201 15.39 16.56 14.76
C ASP A 201 14.57 17.87 14.84
N ASN A 202 13.50 18.01 14.04
CA ASN A 202 12.86 19.31 13.81
C ASN A 202 11.36 19.38 14.12
N ILE A 203 10.61 18.28 14.14
CA ILE A 203 9.13 18.35 14.16
C ILE A 203 8.58 18.99 15.44
N GLN A 204 9.34 18.96 16.54
CA GLN A 204 9.01 19.61 17.80
C GLN A 204 8.87 21.13 17.69
N TYR A 205 9.59 21.78 16.77
CA TYR A 205 9.48 23.22 16.55
C TYR A 205 8.13 23.59 15.90
N PHE A 206 7.51 22.65 15.20
CA PHE A 206 6.17 22.77 14.64
C PHE A 206 5.06 22.36 15.63
N GLY A 207 5.43 21.98 16.87
CA GLY A 207 4.50 21.52 17.90
C GLY A 207 4.26 20.00 17.90
N GLY A 208 4.94 19.24 17.03
CA GLY A 208 4.82 17.79 16.94
C GLY A 208 5.65 17.03 17.95
N SER A 209 5.30 15.77 18.19
CA SER A 209 6.04 14.89 19.07
C SER A 209 6.94 13.95 18.26
N PRO A 210 8.28 14.03 18.41
CA PRO A 210 9.20 13.13 17.69
C PRO A 210 9.11 11.68 18.17
N THR A 211 8.41 11.41 19.28
CA THR A 211 8.15 10.08 19.84
C THR A 211 6.71 9.60 19.58
N ASN A 212 5.93 10.35 18.82
CA ASN A 212 4.57 9.97 18.41
C ASN A 212 4.40 10.15 16.89
N VAL A 213 5.26 9.46 16.14
CA VAL A 213 5.33 9.48 14.68
C VAL A 213 4.73 8.19 14.13
N THR A 214 3.77 8.35 13.23
CA THR A 214 3.16 7.25 12.45
C THR A 214 3.62 7.36 11.01
N LEU A 215 4.22 6.30 10.49
CA LEU A 215 4.65 6.23 9.10
C LEU A 215 3.55 5.58 8.26
N MET A 216 3.03 6.30 7.27
CA MET A 216 1.96 5.82 6.39
C MET A 216 2.39 5.86 4.93
N GLY A 217 1.89 4.93 4.12
CA GLY A 217 2.17 4.92 2.69
C GLY A 217 1.12 4.15 1.92
N HIS A 218 1.09 4.39 0.60
CA HIS A 218 0.21 3.72 -0.34
C HIS A 218 0.99 3.03 -1.46
N GLY A 219 0.58 1.84 -1.89
CA GLY A 219 1.25 1.09 -2.95
C GLY A 219 2.74 0.87 -2.65
N SER A 220 3.63 1.34 -3.53
CA SER A 220 5.09 1.29 -3.31
C SER A 220 5.56 2.12 -2.10
N GLY A 221 4.78 3.13 -1.70
CA GLY A 221 4.97 3.85 -0.44
C GLY A 221 4.72 2.96 0.78
N ALA A 222 3.68 2.13 0.78
CA ALA A 222 3.44 1.15 1.84
C ALA A 222 4.54 0.07 1.87
N SER A 223 5.04 -0.36 0.71
CA SER A 223 6.23 -1.20 0.61
C SER A 223 7.46 -0.51 1.22
N SER A 224 7.65 0.78 0.99
CA SER A 224 8.72 1.57 1.64
C SER A 224 8.57 1.58 3.17
N VAL A 225 7.35 1.73 3.70
CA VAL A 225 7.10 1.66 5.14
C VAL A 225 7.55 0.31 5.70
N LEU A 226 7.19 -0.80 5.04
CA LEU A 226 7.63 -2.15 5.45
C LEU A 226 9.16 -2.31 5.37
N ILE A 227 9.81 -1.75 4.35
CA ILE A 227 11.28 -1.72 4.24
C ILE A 227 11.90 -0.94 5.40
N HIS A 228 11.32 0.20 5.76
CA HIS A 228 11.77 0.98 6.91
C HIS A 228 11.59 0.22 8.23
N MET A 229 10.62 -0.71 8.34
CA MET A 229 10.50 -1.57 9.52
C MET A 229 11.65 -2.60 9.63
N THR A 230 12.29 -2.99 8.53
CA THR A 230 13.36 -4.01 8.53
C THR A 230 14.76 -3.40 8.68
N SER A 231 14.93 -2.11 8.38
CA SER A 231 16.22 -1.43 8.55
C SER A 231 16.57 -1.21 10.02
N SER A 232 17.79 -1.52 10.44
CA SER A 232 18.25 -1.22 11.80
C SER A 232 18.41 0.29 12.06
N ARG A 233 18.61 1.08 10.99
CA ARG A 233 18.87 2.54 11.06
C ARG A 233 17.64 3.37 11.40
N THR A 234 16.45 2.83 11.19
CA THR A 234 15.16 3.49 11.43
C THR A 234 14.61 3.24 12.82
N LYS A 235 15.34 2.52 13.67
CA LYS A 235 14.95 2.26 15.05
C LYS A 235 14.62 3.57 15.76
N ASP A 236 13.45 3.59 16.42
CA ASP A 236 12.94 4.73 17.18
C ASP A 236 12.67 6.01 16.35
N LEU A 237 12.58 5.92 15.02
CA LEU A 237 12.16 7.05 14.17
C LEU A 237 10.64 7.15 13.98
N PHE A 238 9.91 6.05 14.20
CA PHE A 238 8.45 5.99 14.17
C PHE A 238 7.96 4.86 15.09
N GLN A 239 6.71 4.98 15.55
CA GLN A 239 6.12 4.12 16.58
C GLN A 239 4.92 3.31 16.07
N ARG A 240 4.41 3.62 14.87
CA ARG A 240 3.24 2.97 14.26
C ARG A 240 3.35 3.02 12.74
N VAL A 241 2.64 2.11 12.08
CA VAL A 241 2.58 2.09 10.62
C VAL A 241 1.16 1.94 10.07
N ILE A 242 0.92 2.57 8.92
CA ILE A 242 -0.30 2.42 8.13
C ILE A 242 0.07 2.00 6.71
N LEU A 243 -0.40 0.83 6.31
CA LEU A 243 -0.04 0.17 5.06
C LEU A 243 -1.27 0.11 4.14
N MET A 244 -1.30 0.95 3.11
CA MET A 244 -2.46 1.04 2.21
C MET A 244 -2.11 0.39 0.87
N SER A 245 -2.81 -0.68 0.50
CA SER A 245 -2.71 -1.33 -0.82
C SER A 245 -1.28 -1.69 -1.26
N GLY A 246 -0.41 -2.06 -0.33
CA GLY A 246 0.97 -2.45 -0.63
C GLY A 246 1.47 -3.62 0.20
N SER A 247 2.24 -4.49 -0.44
CA SER A 247 2.82 -5.69 0.16
C SER A 247 4.23 -5.93 -0.37
N LEU A 248 5.16 -6.36 0.49
CA LEU A 248 6.49 -6.82 0.07
C LEU A 248 6.44 -8.15 -0.69
N PHE A 249 5.35 -8.91 -0.52
CA PHE A 249 5.15 -10.19 -1.20
C PHE A 249 4.57 -10.02 -2.61
N SER A 250 4.22 -8.79 -2.98
CA SER A 250 3.61 -8.50 -4.27
C SER A 250 4.60 -8.75 -5.43
N PRO A 251 4.24 -9.60 -6.41
CA PRO A 251 5.12 -9.92 -7.53
C PRO A 251 5.47 -8.73 -8.43
N TRP A 252 4.70 -7.64 -8.41
CA TRP A 252 5.03 -6.42 -9.16
C TRP A 252 6.28 -5.71 -8.62
N LEU A 253 6.65 -5.90 -7.34
CA LEU A 253 7.92 -5.43 -6.78
C LEU A 253 9.14 -6.23 -7.27
N LYS A 254 8.93 -7.51 -7.61
CA LYS A 254 10.00 -8.34 -8.17
C LYS A 254 10.30 -7.91 -9.59
N SER A 255 11.53 -7.47 -9.79
CA SER A 255 12.10 -7.22 -11.11
C SER A 255 12.31 -8.56 -11.83
N THR A 256 11.78 -8.71 -13.04
CA THR A 256 11.94 -9.95 -13.82
C THR A 256 13.28 -9.95 -14.57
N PRO A 257 14.09 -11.03 -14.47
CA PRO A 257 15.22 -11.20 -15.39
C PRO A 257 14.68 -11.36 -16.81
N ARG A 258 15.19 -10.60 -17.80
CA ARG A 258 14.94 -10.95 -19.20
C ARG A 258 15.67 -12.25 -19.55
N ARG A 259 15.00 -13.16 -20.27
CA ARG A 259 15.39 -14.53 -20.69
C ARG A 259 16.83 -14.78 -21.18
N ASN A 260 17.65 -13.75 -21.40
CA ASN A 260 19.03 -13.86 -21.90
C ASN A 260 20.09 -13.44 -20.87
N GLY A 261 19.73 -13.17 -19.60
CA GLY A 261 20.68 -12.89 -18.53
C GLY A 261 21.19 -14.16 -17.85
N SER A 262 22.48 -14.20 -17.50
CA SER A 262 23.04 -15.21 -16.61
C SER A 262 22.22 -15.26 -15.31
N HIS A 263 21.76 -16.45 -14.91
CA HIS A 263 20.92 -16.72 -13.73
C HIS A 263 21.51 -16.26 -12.37
N ASN A 264 22.70 -15.66 -12.36
CA ASN A 264 23.45 -15.29 -11.15
C ASN A 264 23.55 -13.76 -10.91
N GLN A 265 22.87 -12.91 -11.69
CA GLN A 265 22.93 -11.44 -11.51
C GLN A 265 21.58 -10.85 -11.10
N HIS A 266 21.59 -9.94 -10.11
CA HIS A 266 20.39 -9.26 -9.64
C HIS A 266 19.70 -8.49 -10.80
N PRO A 267 18.37 -8.60 -10.98
CA PRO A 267 17.68 -7.97 -12.11
C PRO A 267 17.87 -6.44 -12.17
N VAL A 268 17.94 -5.78 -11.02
CA VAL A 268 18.17 -4.31 -10.91
C VAL A 268 19.59 -3.92 -11.38
N LEU A 269 20.61 -4.75 -11.08
CA LEU A 269 21.97 -4.56 -11.58
C LEU A 269 22.02 -4.70 -13.11
N SER A 270 21.37 -5.73 -13.64
CA SER A 270 21.28 -5.95 -15.09
C SER A 270 20.59 -4.77 -15.79
N ALA A 271 19.47 -4.30 -15.23
CA ALA A 271 18.75 -3.13 -15.72
C ALA A 271 19.62 -1.87 -15.71
N SER A 272 20.33 -1.62 -14.59
CA SER A 272 21.24 -0.48 -14.44
C SER A 272 22.37 -0.49 -15.49
N ARG A 273 22.99 -1.66 -15.72
CA ARG A 273 23.99 -1.84 -16.77
C ARG A 273 23.43 -1.62 -18.18
N MET A 274 22.21 -2.08 -18.45
CA MET A 274 21.55 -1.86 -19.75
C MET A 274 21.30 -0.37 -20.03
N ILE A 275 20.81 0.37 -19.03
CA ILE A 275 20.63 1.82 -19.14
C ILE A 275 21.97 2.48 -19.41
N ALA A 276 22.98 2.22 -18.56
CA ALA A 276 24.31 2.81 -18.71
C ALA A 276 24.97 2.47 -20.06
N ARG A 277 24.79 1.24 -20.57
CA ARG A 277 25.29 0.81 -21.90
C ARG A 277 24.62 1.59 -23.02
N SER A 278 23.31 1.79 -22.94
CA SER A 278 22.56 2.56 -23.95
C SER A 278 22.96 4.04 -24.02
N LEU A 279 23.49 4.58 -22.92
CA LEU A 279 24.03 5.95 -22.83
C LEU A 279 25.52 6.04 -23.18
N GLY A 280 26.17 4.91 -23.51
CA GLY A 280 27.61 4.86 -23.78
C GLY A 280 28.51 4.92 -22.54
N CYS A 281 27.94 4.82 -21.33
CA CYS A 281 28.67 4.91 -20.07
C CYS A 281 29.15 3.55 -19.54
N TYR A 282 28.74 2.44 -20.14
CA TYR A 282 29.11 1.08 -19.70
C TYR A 282 29.47 0.17 -20.89
N ASN A 283 30.51 -0.66 -20.75
CA ASN A 283 30.91 -1.69 -21.71
C ASN A 283 31.48 -2.91 -20.96
N GLU A 284 31.08 -4.12 -21.38
CA GLU A 284 31.46 -5.43 -20.81
C GLU A 284 32.96 -5.70 -20.81
N ASN A 285 33.72 -5.13 -21.75
CA ASN A 285 35.19 -5.27 -21.80
C ASN A 285 35.90 -4.49 -20.67
N HIS A 286 35.15 -3.75 -19.84
CA HIS A 286 35.66 -3.04 -18.67
C HIS A 286 35.44 -3.79 -17.36
N VAL A 287 35.59 -5.12 -17.38
CA VAL A 287 35.68 -5.93 -16.17
C VAL A 287 36.82 -5.37 -15.30
N GLY A 288 36.47 -4.58 -14.27
CA GLY A 288 37.43 -3.86 -13.41
C GLY A 288 37.28 -2.33 -13.35
N LYS A 289 36.46 -1.68 -14.21
CA LYS A 289 36.11 -0.27 -14.00
C LYS A 289 35.18 -0.14 -12.80
N LYS A 290 35.66 0.51 -11.75
CA LYS A 290 34.83 0.92 -10.58
C LYS A 290 33.60 1.67 -11.10
N SER A 291 32.42 1.36 -10.57
CA SER A 291 31.15 2.03 -10.92
C SER A 291 31.25 3.56 -10.87
N LYS A 292 32.16 4.11 -10.06
CA LYS A 292 32.55 5.52 -10.05
C LYS A 292 32.70 6.11 -11.45
N SER A 293 33.47 5.47 -12.33
CA SER A 293 33.67 5.97 -13.70
C SER A 293 32.40 5.93 -14.57
N VAL A 294 31.52 4.96 -14.32
CA VAL A 294 30.20 4.86 -14.97
C VAL A 294 29.30 6.00 -14.49
N LEU A 295 29.28 6.26 -13.17
CA LEU A 295 28.53 7.36 -12.57
C LEU A 295 29.06 8.72 -13.03
N ASP A 296 30.37 8.91 -13.11
CA ASP A 296 30.99 10.14 -13.62
C ASP A 296 30.55 10.43 -15.07
N CYS A 297 30.46 9.40 -15.92
CA CYS A 297 29.87 9.53 -17.25
C CYS A 297 28.37 9.87 -17.19
N LEU A 298 27.57 9.18 -16.37
CA LEU A 298 26.14 9.43 -16.24
C LEU A 298 25.83 10.84 -15.68
N ARG A 299 26.70 11.41 -14.84
CA ARG A 299 26.58 12.79 -14.35
C ARG A 299 26.72 13.83 -15.46
N GLN A 300 27.46 13.52 -16.53
CA GLN A 300 27.60 14.39 -17.70
C GLN A 300 26.42 14.30 -18.67
N LYS A 301 25.50 13.35 -18.48
CA LYS A 301 24.34 13.15 -19.35
C LYS A 301 23.19 14.09 -18.98
N GLY A 302 22.40 14.46 -19.98
CA GLY A 302 21.17 15.21 -19.77
C GLY A 302 20.12 14.35 -19.07
N SER A 303 19.35 14.93 -18.16
CA SER A 303 18.39 14.17 -17.35
C SER A 303 17.25 13.60 -18.19
N GLU A 304 16.84 14.30 -19.25
CA GLU A 304 15.87 13.80 -20.24
C GLU A 304 16.43 12.61 -21.06
N GLU A 305 17.72 12.64 -21.41
CA GLU A 305 18.40 11.53 -22.11
C GLU A 305 18.39 10.27 -21.24
N ILE A 306 18.69 10.43 -19.94
CA ILE A 306 18.64 9.36 -18.94
C ILE A 306 17.22 8.80 -18.81
N LEU A 307 16.19 9.65 -18.68
CA LEU A 307 14.79 9.22 -18.57
C LEU A 307 14.32 8.47 -19.82
N LYS A 308 14.71 8.91 -21.03
CA LYS A 308 14.41 8.21 -22.28
C LYS A 308 15.06 6.82 -22.31
N ALA A 309 16.34 6.72 -21.90
CA ALA A 309 17.04 5.44 -21.81
C ALA A 309 16.37 4.47 -20.82
N PHE A 310 15.95 4.98 -19.65
CA PHE A 310 15.18 4.22 -18.67
C PHE A 310 13.84 3.71 -19.24
N LYS A 311 13.04 4.60 -19.86
CA LYS A 311 11.75 4.24 -20.48
C LYS A 311 11.90 3.13 -21.51
N ALA A 312 12.92 3.22 -22.37
CA ALA A 312 13.10 2.30 -23.49
C ALA A 312 13.57 0.89 -23.09
N ARG A 313 14.16 0.73 -21.89
CA ARG A 313 14.88 -0.49 -21.53
C ARG A 313 14.26 -1.26 -20.37
N THR A 314 13.74 -0.59 -19.34
CA THR A 314 13.60 -1.21 -18.01
C THR A 314 12.59 -0.52 -17.10
N SER A 315 11.52 0.11 -17.62
CA SER A 315 10.67 1.04 -16.86
C SER A 315 10.16 0.52 -15.50
N ASN A 316 10.10 -0.80 -15.28
CA ASN A 316 9.59 -1.42 -14.04
C ASN A 316 10.61 -2.39 -13.41
N SER A 317 11.91 -2.24 -13.69
CA SER A 317 12.96 -3.16 -13.23
C SER A 317 13.98 -2.52 -12.28
N LEU A 318 13.70 -1.30 -11.81
CA LEU A 318 14.49 -0.63 -10.78
C LEU A 318 13.66 -0.49 -9.51
N GLY A 319 14.26 -0.75 -8.37
CA GLY A 319 13.61 -0.69 -7.07
C GLY A 319 14.58 -1.04 -5.96
N PRO A 320 14.07 -1.16 -4.72
CA PRO A 320 14.86 -1.54 -3.57
C PRO A 320 15.63 -2.86 -3.74
N ILE A 321 16.86 -2.91 -3.24
CA ILE A 321 17.70 -4.12 -3.19
C ILE A 321 18.30 -4.32 -1.80
N SER A 322 18.67 -5.55 -1.42
CA SER A 322 19.58 -5.78 -0.28
C SER A 322 20.91 -5.07 -0.56
N ASP A 323 21.48 -4.38 0.43
CA ASP A 323 22.80 -3.75 0.30
C ASP A 323 23.88 -4.47 1.13
N ASP A 324 23.70 -5.77 1.36
CA ASP A 324 24.62 -6.68 2.04
C ASP A 324 26.02 -6.79 1.42
N PHE A 325 26.19 -6.39 0.16
CA PHE A 325 27.48 -6.23 -0.52
C PHE A 325 28.32 -5.05 0.03
N LEU A 326 27.71 -4.11 0.77
CA LEU A 326 28.42 -3.01 1.43
C LEU A 326 29.03 -3.47 2.77
N GLN A 327 29.98 -2.69 3.29
CA GLN A 327 30.46 -2.90 4.66
C GLN A 327 29.32 -2.68 5.68
N PRO A 328 29.25 -3.45 6.79
CA PRO A 328 28.15 -3.38 7.77
C PRO A 328 27.79 -1.97 8.25
N GLY A 329 28.77 -1.10 8.45
CA GLY A 329 28.55 0.29 8.86
C GLY A 329 27.82 1.16 7.83
N ASN A 330 27.83 0.78 6.56
CA ASN A 330 27.26 1.53 5.43
C ASN A 330 25.92 0.96 4.93
N GLN A 331 25.55 -0.24 5.38
CA GLN A 331 24.32 -0.95 5.00
C GLN A 331 23.07 -0.22 5.52
N TYR A 332 22.05 -0.15 4.67
CA TYR A 332 20.70 0.28 4.99
C TYR A 332 19.75 -0.92 5.13
N LEU A 333 19.86 -1.89 4.22
CA LEU A 333 19.09 -3.12 4.14
C LEU A 333 20.05 -4.32 4.21
N THR A 334 20.28 -4.79 5.43
CA THR A 334 21.23 -5.89 5.69
C THR A 334 20.81 -7.24 5.11
N MET A 335 19.56 -7.36 4.67
CA MET A 335 19.00 -8.54 4.02
C MET A 335 17.75 -8.16 3.21
N ASP A 336 17.26 -9.09 2.40
CA ASP A 336 15.98 -8.95 1.71
C ASP A 336 14.83 -8.64 2.71
N PRO A 337 14.08 -7.54 2.50
CA PRO A 337 12.98 -7.15 3.38
C PRO A 337 11.86 -8.20 3.49
N THR A 338 11.58 -8.94 2.41
CA THR A 338 10.55 -10.00 2.43
C THR A 338 10.97 -11.14 3.35
N GLU A 339 12.23 -11.56 3.27
CA GLU A 339 12.81 -12.55 4.18
C GLU A 339 12.87 -12.03 5.62
N ALA A 340 13.20 -10.75 5.83
CA ALA A 340 13.18 -10.14 7.16
C ALA A 340 11.78 -10.19 7.79
N ILE A 341 10.72 -9.86 7.04
CA ILE A 341 9.34 -9.97 7.51
C ILE A 341 8.97 -11.43 7.82
N LYS A 342 9.28 -12.38 6.94
CA LYS A 342 9.01 -13.82 7.15
C LYS A 342 9.68 -14.36 8.42
N LEU A 343 10.92 -13.98 8.68
CA LEU A 343 11.69 -14.39 9.86
C LEU A 343 11.33 -13.59 11.12
N GLY A 344 10.42 -12.63 11.03
CA GLY A 344 10.09 -11.74 12.13
C GLY A 344 11.20 -10.76 12.52
N LYS A 345 12.24 -10.57 11.69
CA LYS A 345 13.39 -9.68 11.92
C LYS A 345 13.08 -8.24 11.49
N TYR A 346 12.14 -7.60 12.17
CA TYR A 346 11.73 -6.22 11.91
C TYR A 346 11.27 -5.55 13.21
N HIS A 347 11.24 -4.21 13.23
CA HIS A 347 10.72 -3.43 14.35
C HIS A 347 9.23 -3.66 14.54
N LYS A 348 8.84 -4.25 15.67
CA LYS A 348 7.46 -4.58 16.00
C LYS A 348 6.72 -3.35 16.55
N MET A 349 5.52 -3.10 16.07
CA MET A 349 4.70 -1.95 16.46
C MET A 349 3.24 -2.12 16.03
N PRO A 350 2.28 -1.31 16.52
CA PRO A 350 0.90 -1.33 16.02
C PRO A 350 0.85 -1.09 14.51
N ILE A 351 0.00 -1.86 13.81
CA ILE A 351 -0.16 -1.81 12.35
C ILE A 351 -1.62 -1.59 12.02
N MET A 352 -1.90 -0.63 11.13
CA MET A 352 -3.16 -0.59 10.37
C MET A 352 -2.83 -0.94 8.92
N THR A 353 -3.59 -1.83 8.30
CA THR A 353 -3.34 -2.27 6.92
C THR A 353 -4.66 -2.45 6.19
N GLY A 354 -4.68 -2.20 4.88
CA GLY A 354 -5.88 -2.45 4.10
C GLY A 354 -5.65 -2.46 2.61
N ILE A 355 -6.71 -2.85 1.91
CA ILE A 355 -6.73 -3.06 0.46
C ILE A 355 -8.09 -2.62 -0.08
N THR A 356 -8.15 -2.29 -1.36
CA THR A 356 -9.38 -2.07 -2.13
C THR A 356 -9.85 -3.38 -2.76
N THR A 357 -11.09 -3.43 -3.23
CA THR A 357 -11.65 -4.65 -3.83
C THR A 357 -11.06 -4.99 -5.20
N ASN A 358 -10.60 -4.01 -5.98
CA ASN A 358 -10.07 -4.24 -7.32
C ASN A 358 -8.80 -3.42 -7.62
N GLU A 359 -7.73 -3.78 -6.92
CA GLU A 359 -6.38 -3.22 -7.07
C GLU A 359 -5.81 -3.38 -8.48
N GLY A 360 -6.15 -4.49 -9.15
CA GLY A 360 -5.65 -4.81 -10.50
C GLY A 360 -5.98 -3.74 -11.54
N THR A 361 -6.96 -2.88 -11.28
CA THR A 361 -7.40 -1.82 -12.20
C THR A 361 -6.30 -0.83 -12.60
N VAL A 362 -5.27 -0.66 -11.77
CA VAL A 362 -4.11 0.18 -12.10
C VAL A 362 -3.37 -0.29 -13.36
N THR A 363 -3.52 -1.57 -13.77
CA THR A 363 -2.87 -2.11 -14.96
C THR A 363 -3.62 -1.84 -16.26
N LEU A 364 -4.86 -1.34 -16.21
CA LEU A 364 -5.71 -1.15 -17.40
C LEU A 364 -5.10 -0.16 -18.40
N SER A 365 -4.45 0.90 -17.91
CA SER A 365 -3.75 1.88 -18.77
C SER A 365 -2.61 1.28 -19.60
N ASN A 366 -2.04 0.14 -19.19
CA ASN A 366 -1.02 -0.56 -19.97
C ASN A 366 -1.63 -1.49 -21.02
N TRP A 367 -2.96 -1.63 -21.03
CA TRP A 367 -3.71 -2.59 -21.84
C TRP A 367 -4.59 -1.91 -22.89
N ASP A 368 -4.45 -0.61 -23.16
CA ASP A 368 -5.25 0.08 -24.20
C ASP A 368 -5.34 -0.70 -25.51
N PRO A 369 -4.21 -1.18 -26.09
CA PRO A 369 -4.27 -1.92 -27.35
C PRO A 369 -4.95 -3.29 -27.20
N LEU A 370 -4.97 -3.84 -25.98
CA LEU A 370 -5.55 -5.15 -25.68
C LEU A 370 -7.05 -5.06 -25.40
N ILE A 371 -7.51 -3.96 -24.79
CA ILE A 371 -8.92 -3.68 -24.49
C ILE A 371 -9.73 -3.55 -25.79
N GLU A 372 -9.09 -3.06 -26.86
CA GLU A 372 -9.68 -2.96 -28.21
C GLU A 372 -9.71 -4.30 -28.98
N GLN A 373 -9.03 -5.35 -28.50
CA GLN A 373 -9.00 -6.64 -29.19
C GLN A 373 -10.23 -7.50 -28.92
N ASN A 374 -10.44 -8.49 -29.80
CA ASN A 374 -11.41 -9.55 -29.58
C ASN A 374 -10.93 -10.53 -28.49
N ASN A 375 -11.81 -11.44 -28.06
CA ASN A 375 -11.48 -12.43 -27.03
C ASN A 375 -10.29 -13.35 -27.42
N GLU A 376 -10.05 -13.61 -28.70
CA GLU A 376 -8.93 -14.46 -29.15
C GLU A 376 -7.58 -13.78 -28.89
N GLY A 377 -7.47 -12.48 -29.17
CA GLY A 377 -6.28 -11.68 -28.88
C GLY A 377 -5.99 -11.60 -27.38
N VAL A 378 -7.02 -11.38 -26.58
CA VAL A 378 -6.92 -11.39 -25.12
C VAL A 378 -6.52 -12.77 -24.60
N GLU A 379 -7.06 -13.85 -25.17
CA GLU A 379 -6.73 -15.22 -24.79
C GLU A 379 -5.26 -15.54 -25.09
N PHE A 380 -4.80 -15.15 -26.27
CA PHE A 380 -3.40 -15.30 -26.66
C PHE A 380 -2.48 -14.56 -25.68
N PHE A 381 -2.80 -13.31 -25.35
CA PHE A 381 -2.03 -12.53 -24.37
C PHE A 381 -2.05 -13.20 -22.99
N LEU A 382 -3.22 -13.63 -22.51
CA LEU A 382 -3.38 -14.28 -21.21
C LEU A 382 -2.52 -15.55 -21.14
N ARG A 383 -2.67 -16.46 -22.11
CA ARG A 383 -2.00 -17.78 -22.13
C ARG A 383 -0.48 -17.68 -22.27
N ASN A 384 -0.01 -16.75 -23.10
CA ASN A 384 1.39 -16.75 -23.55
C ASN A 384 2.22 -15.65 -22.89
N THR A 385 1.61 -14.54 -22.46
CA THR A 385 2.32 -13.41 -21.85
C THR A 385 1.98 -13.27 -20.37
N ALA A 386 0.71 -13.09 -20.01
CA ALA A 386 0.31 -12.81 -18.63
C ALA A 386 0.68 -13.93 -17.67
N VAL A 387 0.25 -15.17 -17.97
CA VAL A 387 0.52 -16.31 -17.09
C VAL A 387 2.01 -16.61 -17.03
N THR A 388 2.73 -16.53 -18.16
CA THR A 388 4.19 -16.70 -18.19
C THR A 388 4.90 -15.72 -17.26
N ASN A 389 4.56 -14.42 -17.36
CA ASN A 389 5.15 -13.38 -16.51
C ASN A 389 4.82 -13.60 -15.02
N ILE A 390 3.61 -14.08 -14.71
CA ILE A 390 3.22 -14.41 -13.34
C ILE A 390 4.04 -15.57 -12.81
N LEU A 391 4.18 -16.67 -13.57
CA LEU A 391 4.98 -17.82 -13.18
C LEU A 391 6.43 -17.41 -12.90
N GLU A 392 7.03 -16.60 -13.78
CA GLU A 392 8.39 -16.07 -13.60
C GLU A 392 8.51 -15.25 -12.31
N LYS A 393 7.56 -14.34 -12.03
CA LYS A 393 7.62 -13.52 -10.80
C LYS A 393 7.38 -14.33 -9.52
N TYR A 394 6.62 -15.41 -9.58
CA TYR A 394 6.43 -16.33 -8.45
C TYR A 394 7.53 -17.38 -8.33
N ASP A 395 8.48 -17.43 -9.27
CA ASP A 395 9.50 -18.47 -9.37
C ASP A 395 8.91 -19.88 -9.48
N PHE A 396 7.74 -20.02 -10.11
CA PHE A 396 7.08 -21.31 -10.35
C PHE A 396 7.66 -22.00 -11.58
N THR A 397 8.09 -23.25 -11.40
CA THR A 397 8.74 -24.05 -12.45
C THR A 397 7.89 -25.22 -12.92
N GLN A 398 6.93 -25.69 -12.10
CA GLN A 398 6.09 -26.82 -12.48
C GLN A 398 5.09 -26.45 -13.58
N PRO A 399 5.04 -27.18 -14.71
CA PRO A 399 4.14 -26.87 -15.83
C PRO A 399 2.65 -26.99 -15.47
N GLU A 400 2.29 -27.82 -14.49
CA GLU A 400 0.91 -28.00 -14.02
C GLU A 400 0.33 -26.74 -13.39
N ILE A 401 1.17 -25.88 -12.80
CA ILE A 401 0.73 -24.60 -12.22
C ILE A 401 0.16 -23.70 -13.33
N LYS A 402 0.79 -23.69 -14.52
CA LYS A 402 0.26 -22.97 -15.67
C LYS A 402 -1.17 -23.45 -15.99
N ASN A 403 -1.38 -24.76 -16.03
CA ASN A 403 -2.69 -25.34 -16.34
C ASN A 403 -3.73 -25.02 -15.27
N LEU A 404 -3.36 -24.99 -13.99
CA LEU A 404 -4.28 -24.61 -12.89
C LEU A 404 -4.71 -23.15 -12.98
N ILE A 405 -3.79 -22.24 -13.30
CA ILE A 405 -4.08 -20.82 -13.50
C ILE A 405 -5.02 -20.63 -14.70
N LEU A 406 -4.71 -21.29 -15.83
CA LEU A 406 -5.55 -21.24 -17.03
C LEU A 406 -6.93 -21.84 -16.76
N TRP A 407 -7.01 -22.95 -16.05
CA TRP A 407 -8.29 -23.54 -15.67
C TRP A 407 -9.15 -22.58 -14.84
N LYS A 408 -8.55 -21.90 -13.85
CA LYS A 408 -9.26 -20.98 -12.96
C LYS A 408 -9.75 -19.72 -13.67
N TYR A 409 -8.89 -19.07 -14.46
CA TYR A 409 -9.17 -17.73 -15.02
C TYR A 409 -9.59 -17.74 -16.50
N LEU A 410 -9.41 -18.84 -17.21
CA LEU A 410 -9.76 -18.94 -18.63
C LEU A 410 -10.81 -20.02 -18.87
N ASP A 411 -10.55 -21.28 -18.53
CA ASP A 411 -11.43 -22.39 -18.93
C ASP A 411 -12.78 -22.38 -18.18
N LYS A 412 -12.81 -21.86 -16.95
CA LYS A 412 -14.04 -21.64 -16.16
C LYS A 412 -14.82 -20.38 -16.57
N THR A 413 -14.30 -19.57 -17.48
CA THR A 413 -14.93 -18.30 -17.86
C THR A 413 -16.20 -18.55 -18.67
N PRO A 414 -17.35 -18.00 -18.24
CA PRO A 414 -18.57 -18.04 -19.04
C PRO A 414 -18.35 -17.38 -20.41
N LYS A 415 -18.82 -18.01 -21.50
CA LYS A 415 -18.61 -17.52 -22.88
C LYS A 415 -19.12 -16.08 -23.12
N ASN A 416 -20.04 -15.60 -22.30
CA ASN A 416 -20.61 -14.26 -22.37
C ASN A 416 -19.82 -13.19 -21.59
N LYS A 417 -18.82 -13.55 -20.77
CA LYS A 417 -17.98 -12.59 -20.04
C LYS A 417 -16.83 -12.14 -20.94
N LYS A 418 -16.56 -10.82 -21.00
CA LYS A 418 -15.39 -10.29 -21.72
C LYS A 418 -14.11 -10.83 -21.10
N LEU A 419 -13.22 -11.42 -21.90
CA LEU A 419 -12.03 -12.08 -21.36
C LEU A 419 -11.05 -11.09 -20.70
N ILE A 420 -11.09 -9.82 -21.08
CA ILE A 420 -10.30 -8.76 -20.44
C ILE A 420 -10.63 -8.60 -18.96
N LEU A 421 -11.88 -8.86 -18.54
CA LEU A 421 -12.27 -8.82 -17.12
C LEU A 421 -11.67 -9.98 -16.33
N GLN A 422 -11.44 -11.12 -16.99
CA GLN A 422 -10.79 -12.27 -16.35
C GLN A 422 -9.29 -12.08 -16.25
N LEU A 423 -8.69 -11.45 -17.26
CA LEU A 423 -7.30 -11.01 -17.18
C LEU A 423 -7.11 -10.03 -16.01
N LEU A 424 -8.05 -9.09 -15.84
CA LEU A 424 -8.06 -8.16 -14.71
C LEU A 424 -8.18 -8.90 -13.37
N GLU A 425 -9.09 -9.87 -13.26
CA GLU A 425 -9.28 -10.70 -12.06
C GLU A 425 -8.01 -11.51 -11.71
N LEU A 426 -7.36 -12.10 -12.72
CA LEU A 426 -6.07 -12.77 -12.58
C LEU A 426 -4.99 -11.83 -12.01
N TYR A 427 -4.85 -10.63 -12.57
CA TYR A 427 -3.87 -9.66 -12.08
C TYR A 427 -4.23 -9.15 -10.69
N ASN A 428 -5.50 -8.86 -10.41
CA ASN A 428 -5.96 -8.43 -9.09
C ASN A 428 -5.56 -9.45 -8.01
N ASP A 429 -5.87 -10.72 -8.24
CA ASP A 429 -5.58 -11.79 -7.30
C ASP A 429 -4.07 -12.05 -7.14
N ALA A 430 -3.38 -12.24 -8.27
CA ALA A 430 -1.98 -12.65 -8.27
C ALA A 430 -1.03 -11.52 -7.85
N MET A 431 -1.33 -10.27 -8.19
CA MET A 431 -0.43 -9.14 -7.96
C MET A 431 -0.68 -8.43 -6.63
N TYR A 432 -1.91 -8.46 -6.11
CA TYR A 432 -2.31 -7.65 -4.96
C TYR A 432 -3.00 -8.44 -3.85
N VAL A 433 -4.15 -9.06 -4.12
CA VAL A 433 -5.00 -9.64 -3.07
C VAL A 433 -4.31 -10.79 -2.35
N ALA A 434 -3.80 -11.79 -3.06
CA ALA A 434 -3.15 -12.94 -2.41
C ALA A 434 -1.87 -12.52 -1.65
N PRO A 435 -0.96 -11.70 -2.22
CA PRO A 435 0.20 -11.16 -1.50
C PRO A 435 -0.15 -10.31 -0.27
N PHE A 436 -1.22 -9.52 -0.32
CA PHE A 436 -1.69 -8.71 0.81
C PHE A 436 -2.10 -9.61 1.97
N TRP A 437 -2.97 -10.60 1.73
CA TRP A 437 -3.44 -11.49 2.78
C TRP A 437 -2.34 -12.37 3.37
N LYS A 438 -1.38 -12.81 2.53
CA LYS A 438 -0.19 -13.50 2.98
C LYS A 438 0.64 -12.64 3.94
N GLN A 439 0.89 -11.40 3.57
CA GLN A 439 1.62 -10.46 4.40
C GLN A 439 0.89 -10.18 5.71
N THR A 440 -0.40 -9.87 5.65
CA THR A 440 -1.23 -9.56 6.82
C THR A 440 -1.21 -10.70 7.83
N LYS A 441 -1.32 -11.95 7.36
CA LYS A 441 -1.18 -13.14 8.21
C LYS A 441 0.19 -13.22 8.90
N ILE A 442 1.28 -13.08 8.13
CA ILE A 442 2.65 -13.13 8.67
C ILE A 442 2.88 -12.01 9.70
N LEU A 443 2.37 -10.81 9.43
CA LEU A 443 2.46 -9.68 10.35
C LEU A 443 1.68 -9.95 11.63
N SER A 444 0.44 -10.47 11.57
CA SER A 444 -0.34 -10.79 12.78
C SER A 444 0.29 -11.90 13.62
N GLU A 445 0.90 -12.91 13.00
CA GLU A 445 1.51 -14.04 13.73
C GLU A 445 2.83 -13.64 14.41
N ASN A 446 3.60 -12.73 13.80
CA ASN A 446 4.94 -12.37 14.25
C ASN A 446 5.02 -11.00 14.94
N ASN A 447 3.89 -10.35 15.23
CA ASN A 447 3.83 -9.03 15.86
C ASN A 447 3.06 -9.11 17.18
N PRO A 448 3.69 -8.81 18.33
CA PRO A 448 2.99 -8.77 19.62
C PRO A 448 2.02 -7.59 19.74
N PHE A 449 2.07 -6.62 18.83
CA PHE A 449 1.18 -5.46 18.79
C PHE A 449 -0.03 -5.71 17.88
N PRO A 450 -1.18 -5.06 18.13
CA PRO A 450 -2.39 -5.24 17.34
C PRO A 450 -2.19 -4.85 15.87
N VAL A 451 -2.79 -5.66 14.99
CA VAL A 451 -2.89 -5.43 13.55
C VAL A 451 -4.35 -5.18 13.20
N PHE A 452 -4.68 -4.01 12.67
CA PHE A 452 -6.05 -3.65 12.27
C PHE A 452 -6.18 -3.73 10.75
N VAL A 453 -7.12 -4.53 10.26
CA VAL A 453 -7.29 -4.79 8.82
C VAL A 453 -8.56 -4.13 8.31
N TYR A 454 -8.47 -3.45 7.16
CA TYR A 454 -9.64 -2.92 6.46
C TYR A 454 -9.73 -3.37 5.01
N LEU A 455 -10.96 -3.38 4.50
CA LEU A 455 -11.28 -3.48 3.08
C LEU A 455 -12.02 -2.22 2.67
N PHE A 456 -11.54 -1.52 1.65
CA PHE A 456 -12.27 -0.41 1.05
C PHE A 456 -13.10 -0.94 -0.14
N GLU A 457 -14.41 -0.75 -0.08
CA GLU A 457 -15.40 -1.25 -1.04
C GLU A 457 -16.40 -0.13 -1.34
N HIS A 458 -15.90 0.97 -1.89
CA HIS A 458 -16.74 2.07 -2.36
C HIS A 458 -16.32 2.50 -3.77
N PHE A 459 -17.31 2.73 -4.62
CA PHE A 459 -17.12 3.21 -5.98
C PHE A 459 -17.77 4.59 -6.15
N SER A 460 -16.98 5.57 -6.58
CA SER A 460 -17.39 6.97 -6.74
C SER A 460 -17.80 7.35 -8.18
N GLY A 461 -17.88 6.38 -9.10
CA GLY A 461 -18.48 6.57 -10.42
C GLY A 461 -17.50 6.76 -11.59
N ASP A 462 -16.40 7.50 -11.44
CA ASP A 462 -15.63 8.01 -12.61
C ASP A 462 -14.12 7.74 -12.58
N TYR A 463 -13.62 6.96 -11.61
CA TYR A 463 -12.17 6.78 -11.37
C TYR A 463 -11.39 6.20 -12.56
N LEU A 464 -12.05 5.38 -13.37
CA LEU A 464 -11.44 4.69 -14.49
C LEU A 464 -11.53 5.47 -15.81
N GLY A 465 -12.09 6.67 -15.80
CA GLY A 465 -12.45 7.41 -17.00
C GLY A 465 -13.19 6.50 -17.98
N ASN A 466 -12.74 6.51 -19.24
CA ASN A 466 -13.31 5.69 -20.31
C ASN A 466 -13.33 4.18 -20.01
N TYR A 467 -12.40 3.63 -19.22
CA TYR A 467 -12.39 2.18 -18.95
C TYR A 467 -13.55 1.77 -18.04
N GLY A 468 -13.99 2.64 -17.13
CA GLY A 468 -15.10 2.37 -16.23
C GLY A 468 -16.38 2.10 -17.01
N ASP A 469 -16.69 3.00 -17.95
CA ASP A 469 -17.83 2.90 -18.84
C ASP A 469 -17.67 1.73 -19.83
N LEU A 470 -16.50 1.60 -20.47
CA LEU A 470 -16.24 0.59 -21.50
C LEU A 470 -16.31 -0.85 -20.97
N LEU A 471 -15.89 -1.05 -19.73
CA LEU A 471 -15.82 -2.36 -19.07
C LEU A 471 -16.95 -2.57 -18.06
N ASN A 472 -17.80 -1.55 -17.83
CA ASN A 472 -18.88 -1.55 -16.84
C ASN A 472 -18.38 -1.95 -15.44
N LEU A 473 -17.27 -1.33 -15.00
CA LEU A 473 -16.63 -1.61 -13.72
C LEU A 473 -17.19 -0.69 -12.63
N THR A 474 -17.85 -1.27 -11.62
CA THR A 474 -18.51 -0.56 -10.51
C THR A 474 -17.92 -0.90 -9.15
N THR A 475 -16.59 -0.95 -9.07
CA THR A 475 -15.86 -1.44 -7.89
C THR A 475 -14.78 -0.45 -7.46
N SER A 476 -14.37 -0.52 -6.20
CA SER A 476 -13.26 0.28 -5.72
C SER A 476 -11.95 -0.12 -6.40
N THR A 477 -11.09 0.86 -6.61
CA THR A 477 -9.88 0.78 -7.43
C THR A 477 -8.65 1.17 -6.62
N HIS A 478 -7.48 0.78 -7.09
CA HIS A 478 -6.20 1.11 -6.44
C HIS A 478 -6.08 2.62 -6.17
N GLY A 479 -6.08 3.03 -4.89
CA GLY A 479 -5.93 4.43 -4.48
C GLY A 479 -7.23 5.19 -4.23
N SER A 480 -8.39 4.60 -4.52
CA SER A 480 -9.70 5.24 -4.27
C SER A 480 -9.91 5.65 -2.81
N GLU A 481 -9.31 4.94 -1.85
CA GLU A 481 -9.39 5.28 -0.43
C GLU A 481 -8.61 6.55 -0.06
N LEU A 482 -7.60 6.93 -0.85
CA LEU A 482 -6.81 8.15 -0.62
C LEU A 482 -7.65 9.41 -0.80
N GLU A 483 -8.63 9.39 -1.71
CA GLU A 483 -9.55 10.51 -1.96
C GLU A 483 -10.37 10.85 -0.71
N PHE A 484 -10.74 9.82 0.06
CA PHE A 484 -11.46 9.99 1.32
C PHE A 484 -10.53 10.44 2.45
N LEU A 485 -9.27 9.99 2.46
CA LEU A 485 -8.32 10.42 3.48
C LEU A 485 -7.85 11.87 3.27
N PHE A 486 -7.51 12.24 2.04
CA PHE A 486 -7.02 13.58 1.69
C PHE A 486 -8.13 14.56 1.26
N GLY A 487 -9.38 14.12 1.35
CA GLY A 487 -10.57 14.96 1.43
C GLY A 487 -11.11 15.50 0.09
N PRO A 488 -12.10 16.41 0.16
CA PRO A 488 -12.95 16.78 -0.97
C PRO A 488 -12.19 17.41 -2.13
N GLY A 489 -11.08 18.11 -1.87
CA GLY A 489 -10.26 18.71 -2.92
C GLY A 489 -9.60 17.66 -3.82
N LEU A 490 -9.06 16.59 -3.24
CA LEU A 490 -8.50 15.48 -4.03
C LEU A 490 -9.62 14.73 -4.75
N PHE A 491 -10.70 14.39 -4.05
CA PHE A 491 -11.85 13.71 -4.63
C PHE A 491 -12.40 14.46 -5.85
N GLN A 492 -12.61 15.77 -5.75
CA GLN A 492 -13.11 16.58 -6.85
C GLN A 492 -12.13 16.67 -8.01
N LYS A 493 -10.82 16.75 -7.72
CA LYS A 493 -9.78 16.75 -8.76
C LYS A 493 -9.75 15.44 -9.55
N VAL A 494 -9.92 14.31 -8.88
CA VAL A 494 -9.86 12.97 -9.51
C VAL A 494 -11.17 12.63 -10.21
N THR A 495 -12.31 12.86 -9.57
CA THR A 495 -13.62 12.40 -10.05
C THR A 495 -14.41 13.45 -10.83
N GLY A 496 -14.03 14.72 -10.75
CA GLY A 496 -14.84 15.84 -11.23
C GLY A 496 -16.13 16.10 -10.43
N LYS A 497 -16.37 15.33 -9.37
CA LYS A 497 -17.62 15.36 -8.57
C LYS A 497 -17.37 15.86 -7.16
N LYS A 498 -18.45 16.25 -6.49
CA LYS A 498 -18.45 16.51 -5.04
C LYS A 498 -18.92 15.26 -4.31
N PHE A 499 -18.51 15.10 -3.06
CA PHE A 499 -19.02 14.04 -2.22
C PHE A 499 -20.55 14.13 -2.06
N THR A 500 -21.18 12.97 -2.08
CA THR A 500 -22.53 12.79 -1.57
C THR A 500 -22.53 12.82 -0.03
N VAL A 501 -23.70 13.01 0.58
CA VAL A 501 -23.85 12.96 2.05
C VAL A 501 -23.38 11.61 2.63
N GLY A 502 -23.58 10.52 1.90
CA GLY A 502 -23.10 9.19 2.31
C GLY A 502 -21.58 9.10 2.32
N GLU A 503 -20.92 9.69 1.31
CA GLU A 503 -19.47 9.73 1.20
C GLU A 503 -18.82 10.68 2.21
N GLU A 504 -19.43 11.84 2.49
CA GLU A 504 -18.98 12.73 3.57
C GLU A 504 -18.98 12.03 4.93
N ARG A 505 -20.02 11.23 5.21
CA ARG A 505 -20.09 10.40 6.42
C ARG A 505 -19.04 9.31 6.45
N LEU A 506 -18.78 8.65 5.32
CA LEU A 506 -17.72 7.65 5.21
C LEU A 506 -16.34 8.29 5.48
N MET A 507 -16.05 9.40 4.79
CA MET A 507 -14.84 10.20 4.93
C MET A 507 -14.58 10.56 6.40
N ALA A 508 -15.56 11.16 7.07
CA ALA A 508 -15.45 11.57 8.47
C ALA A 508 -15.17 10.39 9.41
N LYS A 509 -15.82 9.23 9.19
CA LYS A 509 -15.58 8.01 9.98
C LYS A 509 -14.18 7.45 9.74
N MET A 510 -13.73 7.39 8.48
CA MET A 510 -12.39 6.92 8.13
C MET A 510 -11.31 7.79 8.76
N LYS A 511 -11.37 9.11 8.56
CA LYS A 511 -10.44 10.07 9.16
C LYS A 511 -10.40 9.97 10.69
N ARG A 512 -11.55 9.78 11.34
CA ARG A 512 -11.61 9.60 12.79
C ARG A 512 -10.91 8.32 13.25
N LEU A 513 -11.20 7.16 12.65
CA LEU A 513 -10.55 5.90 13.01
C LEU A 513 -9.02 5.97 12.76
N LEU A 514 -8.63 6.54 11.62
CA LEU A 514 -7.23 6.75 11.26
C LEU A 514 -6.51 7.64 12.28
N THR A 515 -7.09 8.77 12.65
CA THR A 515 -6.46 9.74 13.56
C THR A 515 -6.36 9.22 15.00
N TYR A 516 -7.33 8.39 15.44
CA TYR A 516 -7.22 7.68 16.71
C TYR A 516 -6.07 6.67 16.70
N PHE A 517 -5.93 5.90 15.62
CA PHE A 517 -4.78 5.00 15.48
C PHE A 517 -3.45 5.77 15.47
N ILE A 518 -3.37 6.89 14.74
CA ILE A 518 -2.17 7.74 14.72
C ILE A 518 -1.82 8.28 16.12
N ARG A 519 -2.83 8.65 16.92
CA ARG A 519 -2.63 9.17 18.29
C ARG A 519 -2.22 8.10 19.27
N PHE A 520 -2.88 6.95 19.25
CA PHE A 520 -2.89 6.00 20.36
C PHE A 520 -2.40 4.60 19.98
N GLY A 521 -2.43 4.23 18.70
CA GLY A 521 -2.16 2.86 18.23
C GLY A 521 -3.37 1.96 18.27
N ASP A 522 -4.53 2.55 18.53
CA ASP A 522 -5.83 1.89 18.56
C ASP A 522 -6.82 2.80 17.82
N PRO A 523 -7.51 2.33 16.76
CA PRO A 523 -8.49 3.11 16.03
C PRO A 523 -9.80 3.35 16.79
N ASN A 524 -10.01 2.71 17.95
CA ASN A 524 -11.27 2.75 18.69
C ASN A 524 -11.41 4.00 19.56
N PRO A 525 -12.36 4.91 19.26
CA PRO A 525 -12.61 6.06 20.13
C PRO A 525 -13.33 5.65 21.43
N PRO A 526 -13.12 6.36 22.54
CA PRO A 526 -13.68 6.02 23.86
C PRO A 526 -15.21 6.21 23.99
N SER A 527 -15.90 6.73 22.97
CA SER A 527 -17.34 7.02 23.01
C SER A 527 -18.21 5.82 22.60
N TYR A 528 -19.25 5.53 23.39
CA TYR A 528 -20.31 4.58 23.07
C TYR A 528 -20.97 4.89 21.70
N GLY A 529 -21.15 3.87 20.85
CA GLY A 529 -21.90 3.96 19.59
C GLY A 529 -21.09 3.73 18.29
N TYR A 530 -19.77 3.56 18.37
CA TYR A 530 -18.95 3.18 17.21
C TYR A 530 -18.72 1.67 17.14
N THR A 531 -18.63 1.16 15.91
CA THR A 531 -18.23 -0.22 15.65
C THR A 531 -16.81 -0.45 16.17
N ILE A 532 -16.65 -1.25 17.23
CA ILE A 532 -15.34 -1.63 17.78
C ILE A 532 -14.53 -2.33 16.69
N TRP A 533 -13.40 -1.81 16.25
CA TRP A 533 -12.49 -2.48 15.33
C TRP A 533 -11.56 -3.40 16.13
N ASP A 534 -11.81 -4.70 16.03
CA ASP A 534 -10.99 -5.72 16.71
C ASP A 534 -9.67 -5.94 15.94
N SER A 535 -8.62 -6.36 16.63
CA SER A 535 -7.38 -6.78 15.97
C SER A 535 -7.61 -8.03 15.12
N TYR A 536 -6.85 -8.14 14.03
CA TYR A 536 -6.80 -9.29 13.16
C TYR A 536 -5.88 -10.37 13.74
N ASN A 537 -6.38 -11.60 13.83
CA ASN A 537 -5.74 -12.67 14.59
C ASN A 537 -5.28 -13.88 13.75
N GLY A 538 -5.28 -13.80 12.41
CA GLY A 538 -4.61 -14.78 11.51
C GLY A 538 -5.12 -16.24 11.48
N ASP A 539 -5.92 -16.68 12.46
CA ASP A 539 -6.29 -18.07 12.67
C ASP A 539 -7.65 -18.48 12.04
N ASP A 540 -7.55 -19.40 11.09
CA ASP A 540 -8.64 -20.32 10.71
C ASP A 540 -8.65 -21.45 11.75
N VAL A 541 -9.37 -21.29 12.88
CA VAL A 541 -9.48 -22.39 13.86
C VAL A 541 -10.34 -23.52 13.27
N THR A 542 -9.70 -24.40 12.49
CA THR A 542 -10.17 -25.77 12.27
C THR A 542 -9.78 -26.58 13.50
N GLY A 543 -10.79 -26.85 14.34
CA GLY A 543 -10.60 -27.48 15.64
C GLY A 543 -9.85 -28.82 15.58
N ASN A 544 -8.82 -28.92 16.40
CA ASN A 544 -8.49 -30.14 17.12
C ASN A 544 -7.77 -29.81 18.43
N GLY A 545 -8.52 -29.92 19.53
CA GLY A 545 -8.02 -30.37 20.83
C GLY A 545 -7.40 -29.35 21.77
N VAL A 546 -8.23 -28.67 22.57
CA VAL A 546 -8.24 -28.76 24.06
C VAL A 546 -9.67 -28.46 24.53
N ARG A 547 -10.35 -29.46 25.12
CA ARG A 547 -11.57 -29.22 25.92
C ARG A 547 -11.13 -28.71 27.29
N GLY A 548 -11.01 -27.39 27.43
CA GLY A 548 -11.10 -26.69 28.70
C GLY A 548 -12.44 -25.98 28.74
N GLY A 549 -13.27 -26.30 29.75
CA GLY A 549 -14.59 -25.69 29.92
C GLY A 549 -14.47 -24.20 30.24
N ASP A 550 -15.03 -23.37 29.36
CA ASP A 550 -16.08 -22.39 29.66
C ASP A 550 -16.32 -21.53 28.40
N GLY A 551 -17.57 -21.50 27.94
CA GLY A 551 -18.18 -20.45 27.10
C GLY A 551 -17.48 -19.95 25.83
N VAL A 552 -18.03 -20.34 24.66
CA VAL A 552 -17.91 -19.63 23.36
C VAL A 552 -16.51 -19.58 22.75
N GLY A 553 -16.20 -20.56 21.89
CA GLY A 553 -15.03 -20.50 21.00
C GLY A 553 -15.12 -19.31 20.04
N ASN A 554 -14.34 -18.26 20.31
CA ASN A 554 -14.25 -17.06 19.48
C ASN A 554 -13.56 -17.40 18.14
N LYS A 555 -14.35 -17.73 17.11
CA LYS A 555 -13.96 -17.54 15.70
C LYS A 555 -14.08 -16.05 15.37
N LYS A 556 -12.97 -15.31 15.24
CA LYS A 556 -13.02 -13.89 14.86
C LYS A 556 -11.79 -13.50 14.02
N GLU A 557 -11.93 -13.58 12.70
CA GLU A 557 -11.02 -12.91 11.76
C GLU A 557 -11.68 -11.60 11.32
N ASN A 558 -11.50 -10.51 12.06
CA ASN A 558 -12.33 -9.31 11.90
C ASN A 558 -11.59 -8.22 11.09
N TYR A 559 -11.97 -8.02 9.82
CA TYR A 559 -11.63 -6.79 9.11
C TYR A 559 -12.81 -5.80 9.12
N LEU A 560 -12.50 -4.52 8.96
CA LEU A 560 -13.51 -3.47 8.84
C LEU A 560 -13.71 -3.11 7.37
N LYS A 561 -14.92 -3.29 6.86
CA LYS A 561 -15.30 -2.90 5.50
C LYS A 561 -15.81 -1.46 5.48
N PHE A 562 -15.21 -0.63 4.62
CA PHE A 562 -15.60 0.74 4.32
C PHE A 562 -16.41 0.79 3.03
N PHE A 563 -17.64 1.30 3.07
CA PHE A 563 -18.53 1.37 1.90
C PHE A 563 -19.57 2.49 2.05
N VAL A 564 -20.45 2.66 1.08
CA VAL A 564 -21.66 3.50 1.22
C VAL A 564 -22.88 2.67 0.79
N ASP A 565 -23.77 2.38 1.74
CA ASP A 565 -25.06 1.75 1.47
C ASP A 565 -26.06 2.84 1.03
N PRO A 566 -26.56 2.83 -0.22
CA PRO A 566 -27.46 3.86 -0.71
C PRO A 566 -28.85 3.82 -0.06
N GLU A 567 -29.27 2.66 0.46
CA GLU A 567 -30.59 2.48 1.07
C GLU A 567 -30.58 2.82 2.55
N THR A 568 -29.59 2.31 3.29
CA THR A 568 -29.52 2.45 4.75
C THR A 568 -28.62 3.59 5.20
N GLY A 569 -27.78 4.13 4.33
CA GLY A 569 -26.77 5.13 4.66
C GLY A 569 -25.67 4.60 5.60
N ARG A 570 -25.56 3.27 5.78
CA ARG A 570 -24.46 2.65 6.52
C ARG A 570 -23.14 2.80 5.76
N ASN A 571 -22.05 2.89 6.51
CA ASN A 571 -20.71 3.08 5.93
C ASN A 571 -19.65 2.09 6.41
N LEU A 572 -19.96 1.33 7.46
CA LEU A 572 -19.02 0.45 8.15
C LEU A 572 -19.70 -0.88 8.42
N GLN A 573 -18.98 -1.97 8.17
CA GLN A 573 -19.44 -3.31 8.49
C GLN A 573 -18.25 -4.12 8.99
N LYS A 574 -18.43 -4.80 10.13
CA LYS A 574 -17.50 -5.86 10.53
C LYS A 574 -17.75 -7.06 9.65
N GLU A 575 -16.68 -7.60 9.12
CA GLU A 575 -16.74 -8.81 8.33
C GLU A 575 -15.79 -9.84 8.94
N ASN A 576 -16.20 -11.10 8.84
CA ASN A 576 -15.40 -12.22 9.30
C ASN A 576 -14.72 -12.89 8.11
N GLY A 577 -13.43 -13.18 8.23
CA GLY A 577 -12.67 -13.95 7.25
C GLY A 577 -11.95 -13.09 6.22
N ASN A 578 -11.36 -13.75 5.22
CA ASN A 578 -10.88 -13.10 4.01
C ASN A 578 -12.01 -13.07 2.96
N PRO A 579 -12.37 -11.90 2.38
CA PRO A 579 -13.43 -11.79 1.38
C PRO A 579 -13.18 -12.64 0.12
N ASN A 580 -11.91 -12.88 -0.24
CA ASN A 580 -11.50 -13.76 -1.33
C ASN A 580 -10.68 -14.95 -0.82
N LYS A 581 -11.25 -15.71 0.13
CA LYS A 581 -10.61 -16.89 0.72
C LYS A 581 -10.21 -17.92 -0.34
N GLU A 582 -11.10 -18.24 -1.29
CA GLU A 582 -10.82 -19.23 -2.33
C GLU A 582 -9.64 -18.81 -3.23
N GLY A 583 -9.64 -17.57 -3.73
CA GLY A 583 -8.54 -17.04 -4.54
C GLY A 583 -7.24 -16.97 -3.75
N THR A 584 -7.31 -16.56 -2.49
CA THR A 584 -6.13 -16.48 -1.62
C THR A 584 -5.54 -17.87 -1.32
N THR A 585 -6.36 -18.85 -0.98
CA THR A 585 -5.91 -20.25 -0.77
C THR A 585 -5.36 -20.86 -2.05
N PHE A 586 -5.96 -20.55 -3.20
CA PHE A 586 -5.42 -20.97 -4.50
C PHE A 586 -3.97 -20.49 -4.68
N TRP A 587 -3.72 -19.18 -4.53
CA TRP A 587 -2.39 -18.59 -4.75
C TRP A 587 -1.38 -18.87 -3.63
N ASN A 588 -1.79 -18.85 -2.37
CA ASN A 588 -0.88 -18.92 -1.22
C ASN A 588 -0.65 -20.33 -0.70
N ASP A 589 -1.58 -21.25 -0.93
CA ASP A 589 -1.51 -22.61 -0.39
C ASP A 589 -1.42 -23.68 -1.50
N LEU A 590 -2.34 -23.67 -2.47
CA LEU A 590 -2.40 -24.72 -3.50
C LEU A 590 -1.22 -24.66 -4.45
N LEU A 591 -0.99 -23.53 -5.15
CA LEU A 591 0.09 -23.44 -6.14
C LEU A 591 1.48 -23.70 -5.52
N PRO A 592 1.83 -23.13 -4.35
CA PRO A 592 3.11 -23.44 -3.70
C PRO A 592 3.22 -24.89 -3.22
N SER A 593 2.10 -25.55 -2.90
CA SER A 593 2.10 -26.97 -2.55
C SER A 593 2.38 -27.84 -3.78
N VAL A 594 1.77 -27.51 -4.93
CA VAL A 594 2.04 -28.18 -6.21
C VAL A 594 3.49 -28.01 -6.63
N GLU A 595 4.05 -26.80 -6.50
CA GLU A 595 5.46 -26.53 -6.81
C GLU A 595 6.43 -27.48 -6.07
N LYS A 596 6.09 -27.82 -4.81
CA LYS A 596 6.90 -28.68 -3.93
C LYS A 596 6.68 -30.18 -4.12
N LEU A 597 5.75 -30.62 -4.97
CA LEU A 597 5.50 -32.04 -5.18
C LEU A 597 6.65 -32.69 -5.96
N SER A 598 7.09 -33.86 -5.49
CA SER A 598 8.02 -34.72 -6.23
C SER A 598 7.38 -35.26 -7.51
N MET A 599 8.17 -35.54 -8.56
CA MET A 599 7.69 -36.11 -9.83
C MET A 599 6.74 -37.31 -9.66
N GLU A 600 7.00 -38.22 -8.72
CA GLU A 600 6.14 -39.38 -8.47
C GLU A 600 4.73 -39.01 -7.94
N LYS A 601 4.65 -37.99 -7.10
CA LYS A 601 3.38 -37.46 -6.58
C LYS A 601 2.64 -36.62 -7.64
N MET A 602 3.40 -35.95 -8.50
CA MET A 602 2.85 -35.23 -9.65
C MET A 602 2.19 -36.16 -10.66
N ASN A 603 2.80 -37.31 -10.97
CA ASN A 603 2.18 -38.30 -11.85
C ASN A 603 0.83 -38.81 -11.31
N LYS A 604 0.74 -39.08 -10.00
CA LYS A 604 -0.53 -39.42 -9.35
C LYS A 604 -1.56 -38.28 -9.37
N LEU A 605 -1.12 -37.04 -9.20
CA LEU A 605 -2.00 -35.87 -9.31
C LEU A 605 -2.54 -35.73 -10.75
N ASN A 606 -1.68 -35.91 -11.76
CA ASN A 606 -2.07 -35.85 -13.17
C ASN A 606 -3.07 -36.97 -13.53
N GLU A 607 -2.89 -38.19 -13.02
CA GLU A 607 -3.90 -39.26 -13.16
C GLU A 607 -5.26 -38.86 -12.57
N LEU A 608 -5.28 -38.25 -11.37
CA LEU A 608 -6.51 -37.77 -10.73
C LEU A 608 -7.17 -36.61 -11.49
N LEU A 609 -6.39 -35.69 -12.04
CA LEU A 609 -6.89 -34.56 -12.83
C LEU A 609 -7.47 -35.01 -14.17
N ILE A 610 -6.87 -36.00 -14.84
CA ILE A 610 -7.40 -36.61 -16.06
C ILE A 610 -8.75 -37.30 -15.77
N LEU A 611 -8.84 -38.03 -14.66
CA LEU A 611 -10.09 -38.67 -14.23
C LEU A 611 -11.20 -37.64 -13.91
N ALA A 612 -10.84 -36.49 -13.33
CA ALA A 612 -11.78 -35.41 -13.08
C ALA A 612 -12.22 -34.68 -14.36
N GLY A 613 -11.29 -34.45 -15.31
CA GLY A 613 -11.56 -33.78 -16.59
C GLY A 613 -12.46 -34.57 -17.54
N ASN A 614 -12.36 -35.91 -17.53
CA ASN A 614 -13.19 -36.78 -18.36
C ASN A 614 -14.67 -36.88 -17.91
N SER A 615 -15.03 -36.31 -16.76
CA SER A 615 -16.42 -36.30 -16.28
C SER A 615 -17.32 -35.23 -16.92
N ASN A 616 -16.77 -34.35 -17.77
CA ASN A 616 -17.49 -33.21 -18.37
C ASN A 616 -17.60 -33.23 -19.91
N VAL A 617 -17.34 -34.35 -20.58
CA VAL A 617 -17.57 -34.49 -22.03
C VAL A 617 -18.59 -35.59 -22.29
N GLY A 618 -19.86 -35.19 -22.33
CA GLY A 618 -21.00 -36.02 -22.74
C GLY A 618 -22.26 -35.17 -22.85
N GLY A 619 -22.64 -34.84 -24.09
CA GLY A 619 -23.77 -33.96 -24.40
C GLY A 619 -25.14 -34.53 -23.99
N HIS A 620 -26.07 -33.59 -23.78
CA HIS A 620 -27.53 -33.72 -23.70
C HIS A 620 -28.14 -35.12 -23.54
N GLN A 621 -28.69 -35.40 -22.35
CA GLN A 621 -30.09 -35.77 -22.19
C GLN A 621 -30.57 -35.59 -20.74
N SER A 622 -31.85 -35.23 -20.64
CA SER A 622 -32.71 -34.98 -19.49
C SER A 622 -32.46 -35.75 -18.19
N GLY A 623 -32.52 -35.03 -17.05
CA GLY A 623 -33.32 -35.45 -15.90
C GLY A 623 -33.00 -36.77 -15.19
N ALA A 624 -31.73 -37.08 -14.89
CA ALA A 624 -31.41 -38.19 -13.96
C ALA A 624 -30.04 -38.09 -13.25
N CYS A 625 -29.29 -36.98 -13.37
CA CYS A 625 -27.89 -36.92 -12.92
C CYS A 625 -27.66 -36.36 -11.50
N SER A 626 -28.71 -36.03 -10.74
CA SER A 626 -28.60 -35.63 -9.32
C SER A 626 -28.63 -36.83 -8.37
N SER A 627 -29.38 -37.89 -8.71
CA SER A 627 -29.52 -39.07 -7.86
C SER A 627 -28.25 -39.93 -7.80
N TYR A 628 -27.45 -39.97 -8.87
CA TYR A 628 -26.21 -40.76 -8.93
C TYR A 628 -25.06 -40.12 -8.16
N LYS A 629 -24.95 -38.78 -8.14
CA LYS A 629 -23.92 -38.09 -7.35
C LYS A 629 -24.15 -38.31 -5.85
N ASN A 630 -25.39 -38.19 -5.39
CA ASN A 630 -25.72 -38.44 -3.99
C ASN A 630 -25.54 -39.92 -3.60
N ALA A 631 -25.89 -40.85 -4.50
CA ALA A 631 -25.63 -42.28 -4.27
C ALA A 631 -24.13 -42.63 -4.24
N MET A 632 -23.30 -41.97 -5.05
CA MET A 632 -21.85 -42.17 -5.05
C MET A 632 -21.20 -41.62 -3.77
N PHE A 633 -21.61 -40.43 -3.31
CA PHE A 633 -21.10 -39.87 -2.06
C PHE A 633 -21.58 -40.65 -0.82
N THR A 634 -22.81 -41.16 -0.80
CA THR A 634 -23.29 -42.00 0.31
C THR A 634 -22.61 -43.36 0.34
N THR A 635 -22.39 -44.00 -0.82
CA THR A 635 -21.63 -45.26 -0.88
C THR A 635 -20.16 -45.08 -0.50
N LEU A 636 -19.52 -43.98 -0.91
CA LEU A 636 -18.16 -43.65 -0.51
C LEU A 636 -18.05 -43.37 0.99
N ALA A 637 -19.00 -42.61 1.56
CA ALA A 637 -19.06 -42.37 3.00
C ALA A 637 -19.28 -43.67 3.79
N PHE A 638 -20.11 -44.59 3.27
CA PHE A 638 -20.35 -45.90 3.89
C PHE A 638 -19.13 -46.81 3.84
N LEU A 639 -18.39 -46.81 2.73
CA LEU A 639 -17.10 -47.52 2.57
C LEU A 639 -16.04 -47.00 3.55
N ILE A 640 -15.94 -45.67 3.72
CA ILE A 640 -15.03 -45.05 4.68
C ILE A 640 -15.41 -45.45 6.12
N LEU A 641 -16.69 -45.42 6.46
CA LEU A 641 -17.19 -45.87 7.77
C LEU A 641 -16.87 -47.35 8.05
N LEU A 642 -17.05 -48.23 7.06
CA LEU A 642 -16.70 -49.64 7.18
C LEU A 642 -15.19 -49.85 7.36
N LEU A 643 -14.35 -49.11 6.65
CA LEU A 643 -12.89 -49.15 6.81
C LEU A 643 -12.46 -48.69 8.21
N VAL A 644 -13.05 -47.60 8.71
CA VAL A 644 -12.79 -47.10 10.07
C VAL A 644 -13.23 -48.14 11.12
N MET A 645 -14.40 -48.73 10.95
CA MET A 645 -14.89 -49.81 11.82
C MET A 645 -13.99 -51.04 11.79
N LEU A 646 -13.48 -51.43 10.62
CA LEU A 646 -12.57 -52.56 10.47
C LEU A 646 -11.23 -52.29 11.17
N VAL A 647 -10.67 -51.08 11.02
CA VAL A 647 -9.45 -50.65 11.73
C VAL A 647 -9.67 -50.64 13.24
N LEU A 648 -10.80 -50.12 13.72
CA LEU A 648 -11.14 -50.16 15.15
C LEU A 648 -11.28 -51.59 15.66
N CYS A 649 -11.96 -52.47 14.93
CA CYS A 649 -12.05 -53.89 15.27
C CYS A 649 -10.67 -54.56 15.35
N LEU A 650 -9.78 -54.30 14.38
CA LEU A 650 -8.41 -54.82 14.40
C LEU A 650 -7.62 -54.29 15.60
N LEU A 651 -7.79 -53.01 15.96
CA LEU A 651 -7.18 -52.43 17.15
C LEU A 651 -7.73 -53.06 18.44
N PHE A 652 -9.03 -53.33 18.52
CA PHE A 652 -9.65 -54.02 19.67
C PHE A 652 -9.21 -55.48 19.77
N ILE A 653 -9.10 -56.20 18.65
CA ILE A 653 -8.59 -57.58 18.61
C ILE A 653 -7.12 -57.59 19.06
N LYS A 654 -6.29 -56.66 18.58
CA LYS A 654 -4.89 -56.51 18.99
C LYS A 654 -4.76 -56.14 20.48
N LYS A 655 -5.66 -55.30 20.99
CA LYS A 655 -5.72 -54.95 22.42
C LYS A 655 -6.12 -56.16 23.27
N ARG A 656 -7.11 -56.95 22.85
CA ARG A 656 -7.52 -58.18 23.52
C ARG A 656 -6.44 -59.28 23.45
N SER A 657 -5.71 -59.41 22.34
CA SER A 657 -4.61 -60.38 22.24
C SER A 657 -3.45 -60.03 23.18
N LYS A 658 -3.13 -58.73 23.32
CA LYS A 658 -2.14 -58.26 24.31
C LYS A 658 -2.59 -58.52 25.75
N GLN A 659 -3.87 -58.35 26.07
CA GLN A 659 -4.39 -58.64 27.40
C GLN A 659 -4.43 -60.14 27.71
N ARG A 660 -4.71 -61.00 26.72
CA ARG A 660 -4.73 -62.47 26.90
C ARG A 660 -3.32 -63.06 27.12
N ASN A 661 -2.29 -62.46 26.53
CA ASN A 661 -0.89 -62.87 26.72
C ASN A 661 -0.28 -62.38 28.04
N GLN A 662 -0.90 -61.42 28.74
CA GLN A 662 -0.50 -60.99 30.08
C GLN A 662 -1.17 -61.77 31.21
N SER A 663 -2.11 -62.67 30.90
CA SER A 663 -2.79 -63.55 31.86
C SER A 663 -2.28 -65.00 31.84
N ILE A 664 -1.26 -65.32 31.03
CA ILE A 664 -0.66 -66.67 30.89
C ILE A 664 0.87 -66.63 31.16
N LEU A 665 1.39 -65.55 31.74
CA LEU A 665 2.79 -65.42 32.16
C LEU A 665 2.90 -64.74 33.51
#